data_AF-A0A238LI94-F1
#
_entry.id   AF-A0A238LI94-F1
#
_cell.length_a   1.000
_cell.length_b   1.000
_cell.length_c   1.000
_cell.angle_alpha   90.00
_cell.angle_beta   90.00
_cell.angle_gamma   90.00
#
_symmetry.space_group_name_H-M   'P 1'
#
loop_
_entity.id
_entity.type
_entity.pdbx_description
1 polymer ?
#
loop_
_entity_poly.entity_id
_entity_poly.type
_entity_poly.pdbx_seq_one_letter_code
_entity_poly.pdbx_strand_id
1 'polypeptide(L)'
;MVKRSQLETGASPFLGLALAVEKLPEARDAFHALSDWRLDVLMQKFGYAVSWAICATLSEHYGEDGNAKVWPLVEETLGRTLKLPEERKLISKAFLRACQKLGLASDGFDRSVQAFQIHAGVSRSQLHHLSRVFIAQERSIGLPDQDDIVLLNRWEDDALHFLDAGVHVLQRPILMDHSAWMASAYVDWRRDQNALQEKSTYLKLFGEQLQKVFDGSNGPATRIAPVPRLVWEDGRPQLSIPGQEQRYKIFLDGQLHRVRAGRLWPLPFPLPAEVTWQGSRPGCIRLFQNTDFVVFDSNTGRQVELTSRVVDEETRFSGVVATAIVVSRESFSVDGEPSRETAPDLYSANVDLRSGKVVLARGSKHWTLYGVRRPQISIYGQPVAKGLGGPNLWGPEAEVELDFGCSELLAGHTDGKQRRAFVRVETPGGSMDMEIEVDGRGIATVTVAAIVEAACLAPNGDPEALSLTLLRTNADSTERVLTRFKRKLIVWPGFRAMEGVLIRSEDPPRNFIDAEARHVVRDDAGFLCLERGGGYVEGRIAFEIGGHLSLFALRAKLLSGVLERVDGTVMPWRLGGVIVKGSATKSDALVLTSPDERAVLRIGSRTIVNPFRERPTYAIPIAILDGGDIVHVSETGAPTLIATVESASMPSDVTIRTWSGGTRISFEMPFNVGGIMVTLQTEDGHRDQSEVSFDRLPAALSCQFWLLDPKVHGRKVEIELNGAPLTGLNLITLKVRSVGEQDWTQLSNARDDVYAFPLIAGTAVEATGSALNELEDWLSRCYAPEVWDGGLGKALQHRWSTLVDQVSLLPGGTERLLLLSLQENEPDWLPMLHVIQEIPTLFAAPSIKFHGFSSSNGADRILRVIADASSRRLRDLDLSPMAMLAFPNARQADMAGEKLRNFRPSSLPVIFSTMAEKPSEWLAKDALGPDHAWTGLNLLRDRIETHEILGAGEAEARMSLRSAEMNRTSFALQEPIILDRCLSTENENDTSVHLIEKALATFAVRSREGAEAVEALIERASKKTGLSKGKILASVGEMIRLGREIFIFHLIAAEIEKRSRP
;
A
#
# COMPACT_ATOMS: atom_id res chain seq x y z
N MET A 1 -18.25 15.15 44.82
CA MET A 1 -18.62 15.56 43.45
C MET A 1 -17.67 14.97 42.42
N VAL A 2 -16.37 15.28 42.47
CA VAL A 2 -15.33 14.71 41.56
C VAL A 2 -15.47 13.20 41.38
N LYS A 3 -15.49 12.43 42.49
CA LYS A 3 -15.64 10.97 42.44
C LYS A 3 -16.92 10.50 41.73
N ARG A 4 -18.04 11.21 41.85
CA ARG A 4 -19.30 10.81 41.20
C ARG A 4 -19.24 11.06 39.69
N SER A 5 -18.77 12.25 39.30
CA SER A 5 -18.60 12.62 37.88
C SER A 5 -17.67 11.65 37.13
N GLN A 6 -16.54 11.29 37.73
CA GLN A 6 -15.58 10.34 37.12
C GLN A 6 -16.09 8.88 37.05
N LEU A 7 -17.25 8.60 37.65
CA LEU A 7 -17.92 7.30 37.55
C LEU A 7 -19.05 7.30 36.51
N GLU A 8 -19.42 8.44 35.93
CA GLU A 8 -20.48 8.54 34.93
C GLU A 8 -20.08 7.97 33.57
N THR A 9 -21.08 7.54 32.80
CA THR A 9 -20.87 7.04 31.43
C THR A 9 -20.42 8.18 30.54
N GLY A 10 -19.25 8.03 29.91
CA GLY A 10 -18.70 9.05 29.00
C GLY A 10 -17.85 10.13 29.68
N ALA A 11 -17.52 9.99 30.97
CA ALA A 11 -16.58 10.86 31.68
C ALA A 11 -15.28 11.07 30.90
N SER A 12 -14.70 12.27 31.03
CA SER A 12 -13.40 12.58 30.42
C SER A 12 -12.30 11.78 31.11
N PRO A 13 -11.32 11.23 30.34
CA PRO A 13 -10.14 10.58 30.92
C PRO A 13 -9.24 11.58 31.66
N PHE A 14 -9.47 12.88 31.50
CA PHE A 14 -8.70 13.94 32.12
C PHE A 14 -9.39 14.41 33.41
N LEU A 15 -8.71 14.21 34.55
CA LEU A 15 -9.22 14.67 35.84
C LEU A 15 -9.55 16.16 35.84
N GLY A 16 -8.77 17.01 35.17
CA GLY A 16 -9.01 18.46 35.09
C GLY A 16 -10.38 18.83 34.52
N LEU A 17 -10.96 17.96 33.69
CA LEU A 17 -12.26 18.16 33.05
C LEU A 17 -13.41 17.47 33.80
N ALA A 18 -13.17 16.92 35.00
CA ALA A 18 -14.18 16.20 35.78
C ALA A 18 -15.34 17.09 36.26
N LEU A 19 -15.12 18.38 36.45
CA LEU A 19 -16.15 19.34 36.83
C LEU A 19 -16.01 20.59 35.98
N ALA A 20 -17.09 21.35 35.87
CA ALA A 20 -17.11 22.63 35.18
C ALA A 20 -16.11 23.62 35.83
N VAL A 21 -15.37 24.37 35.01
CA VAL A 21 -14.28 25.26 35.45
C VAL A 21 -14.75 26.37 36.38
N GLU A 22 -16.03 26.72 36.31
CA GLU A 22 -16.68 27.74 37.13
C GLU A 22 -16.64 27.41 38.64
N LYS A 23 -16.36 26.14 38.99
CA LYS A 23 -16.16 25.69 40.39
C LYS A 23 -14.73 25.85 40.89
N LEU A 24 -13.78 26.16 40.01
CA LEU A 24 -12.36 26.27 40.37
C LEU A 24 -12.09 27.43 41.35
N PRO A 25 -12.69 28.64 41.19
CA PRO A 25 -12.51 29.73 42.17
C PRO A 25 -12.98 29.34 43.58
N GLU A 26 -14.16 28.73 43.69
CA GLU A 26 -14.70 28.27 44.99
C GLU A 26 -13.78 27.24 45.67
N ALA A 27 -13.21 26.31 44.90
CA ALA A 27 -12.26 25.34 45.41
C ALA A 27 -10.94 25.98 45.84
N ARG A 28 -10.43 26.95 45.07
CA ARG A 28 -9.23 27.72 45.43
C ARG A 28 -9.45 28.48 46.75
N ASP A 29 -10.55 29.21 46.88
CA ASP A 29 -10.88 29.95 48.11
C ASP A 29 -10.95 29.01 49.33
N ALA A 30 -11.56 27.83 49.17
CA ALA A 30 -11.60 26.81 50.20
C ALA A 30 -10.22 26.26 50.56
N PHE A 31 -9.33 26.03 49.59
CA PHE A 31 -7.96 25.57 49.86
C PHE A 31 -7.07 26.64 50.47
N HIS A 32 -7.22 27.90 50.07
CA HIS A 32 -6.53 29.04 50.69
C HIS A 32 -6.94 29.19 52.16
N ALA A 33 -8.23 29.04 52.48
CA ALA A 33 -8.72 29.01 53.86
C ALA A 33 -8.18 27.82 54.69
N LEU A 34 -7.73 26.75 54.01
CA LEU A 34 -7.13 25.56 54.61
C LEU A 34 -5.60 25.51 54.47
N SER A 35 -4.96 26.58 54.03
CA SER A 35 -3.52 26.62 53.71
C SER A 35 -2.63 26.28 54.93
N ASP A 36 -3.07 26.64 56.14
CA ASP A 36 -2.41 26.35 57.41
C ASP A 36 -2.55 24.89 57.88
N TRP A 37 -3.38 24.08 57.23
CA TRP A 37 -3.51 22.67 57.58
C TRP A 37 -2.26 21.88 57.20
N ARG A 38 -1.98 20.81 57.96
CA ARG A 38 -0.94 19.85 57.56
C ARG A 38 -1.30 19.21 56.22
N LEU A 39 -0.33 19.19 55.31
CA LEU A 39 -0.52 18.76 53.92
C LEU A 39 -0.97 17.30 53.80
N ASP A 40 -0.49 16.42 54.68
CA ASP A 40 -0.92 15.02 54.75
C ASP A 40 -2.40 14.87 55.11
N VAL A 41 -2.88 15.66 56.08
CA VAL A 41 -4.30 15.67 56.48
C VAL A 41 -5.18 16.22 55.35
N LEU A 42 -4.76 17.30 54.69
CA LEU A 42 -5.47 17.90 53.56
C LEU A 42 -5.61 16.89 52.41
N MET A 43 -4.50 16.24 52.03
CA MET A 43 -4.50 15.24 50.95
C MET A 43 -5.29 13.97 51.31
N GLN A 44 -5.31 13.57 52.59
CA GLN A 44 -6.07 12.39 53.02
C GLN A 44 -7.59 12.64 53.02
N LYS A 45 -8.05 13.81 53.49
CA LYS A 45 -9.48 14.15 53.56
C LYS A 45 -10.06 14.63 52.23
N PHE A 46 -9.30 15.45 51.49
CA PHE A 46 -9.79 16.15 50.30
C PHE A 46 -9.02 15.78 49.01
N GLY A 47 -8.30 14.66 49.01
CA GLY A 47 -7.42 14.25 47.90
C GLY A 47 -8.04 14.31 46.50
N TYR A 48 -9.32 13.93 46.33
CA TYR A 48 -9.98 14.04 45.03
C TYR A 48 -10.20 15.49 44.58
N ALA A 49 -10.61 16.37 45.50
CA ALA A 49 -10.88 17.78 45.20
C ALA A 49 -9.57 18.53 44.92
N VAL A 50 -8.53 18.27 45.71
CA VAL A 50 -7.19 18.86 45.50
C VAL A 50 -6.61 18.40 44.17
N SER A 51 -6.70 17.11 43.86
CA SER A 51 -6.19 16.55 42.60
C SER A 51 -6.91 17.13 41.38
N TRP A 52 -8.24 17.27 41.47
CA TRP A 52 -9.04 17.94 40.43
C TRP A 52 -8.63 19.40 40.25
N ALA A 53 -8.53 20.18 41.33
CA ALA A 53 -8.21 21.60 41.23
C ALA A 53 -6.81 21.87 40.67
N ILE A 54 -5.82 21.03 41.00
CA ILE A 54 -4.48 21.09 40.40
C ILE A 54 -4.58 20.90 38.87
N CYS A 55 -5.27 19.86 38.41
CA CYS A 55 -5.42 19.58 36.99
C CYS A 55 -6.27 20.62 36.25
N ALA A 56 -7.34 21.12 36.87
CA ALA A 56 -8.19 22.17 36.31
C ALA A 56 -7.43 23.49 36.15
N THR A 57 -6.61 23.89 37.14
CA THR A 57 -5.71 25.05 37.01
C THR A 57 -4.75 24.89 35.83
N LEU A 58 -4.16 23.70 35.66
CA LEU A 58 -3.27 23.44 34.52
C LEU A 58 -4.05 23.46 33.18
N SER A 59 -5.27 22.94 33.14
CA SER A 59 -6.11 22.97 31.93
C SER A 59 -6.45 24.38 31.44
N GLU A 60 -6.41 25.39 32.32
CA GLU A 60 -6.66 26.79 31.93
C GLU A 60 -5.38 27.51 31.49
N HIS A 61 -4.29 27.36 32.24
CA HIS A 61 -3.12 28.25 32.14
C HIS A 61 -1.85 27.58 31.62
N TYR A 62 -1.83 26.25 31.46
CA TYR A 62 -0.61 25.55 31.09
C TYR A 62 -0.29 25.76 29.59
N GLY A 63 0.95 26.18 29.31
CA GLY A 63 1.47 26.31 27.94
C GLY A 63 1.13 27.61 27.20
N GLU A 64 0.51 28.59 27.86
CA GLU A 64 0.11 29.88 27.27
C GLU A 64 1.31 30.73 26.76
N ASP A 65 2.44 30.72 27.49
CA ASP A 65 3.68 31.46 27.14
C ASP A 65 4.88 30.55 26.78
N GLY A 66 4.66 29.26 26.52
CA GLY A 66 5.74 28.26 26.41
C GLY A 66 6.46 27.95 27.75
N ASN A 67 6.00 28.53 28.86
CA ASN A 67 6.61 28.35 30.18
C ASN A 67 6.15 27.05 30.86
N ALA A 68 7.08 26.11 31.08
CA ALA A 68 6.78 24.73 31.48
C ALA A 68 6.65 24.48 33.00
N LYS A 69 6.40 25.51 33.82
CA LYS A 69 6.50 25.41 35.30
C LYS A 69 5.16 25.02 35.95
N VAL A 70 5.02 23.75 36.31
CA VAL A 70 3.83 23.17 36.98
C VAL A 70 3.70 23.59 38.45
N TRP A 71 4.81 23.64 39.20
CA TRP A 71 4.77 23.88 40.65
C TRP A 71 4.25 25.26 41.08
N PRO A 72 4.58 26.38 40.40
CA PRO A 72 4.00 27.68 40.74
C PRO A 72 2.46 27.69 40.67
N LEU A 73 1.88 27.01 39.68
CA LEU A 73 0.42 26.88 39.52
C LEU A 73 -0.20 26.01 40.63
N VAL A 74 0.52 24.98 41.10
CA VAL A 74 0.12 24.16 42.25
C VAL A 74 0.17 24.96 43.55
N GLU A 75 1.22 25.75 43.76
CA GLU A 75 1.38 26.63 44.94
C GLU A 75 0.27 27.68 44.99
N GLU A 76 -0.05 28.31 43.85
CA GLU A 76 -1.17 29.24 43.72
C GLU A 76 -2.51 28.58 44.03
N THR A 77 -2.75 27.37 43.52
CA THR A 77 -4.00 26.63 43.75
C THR A 77 -4.21 26.28 45.23
N LEU A 78 -3.13 25.94 45.94
CA LEU A 78 -3.17 25.57 47.36
C LEU A 78 -3.03 26.76 48.32
N GLY A 79 -2.71 27.95 47.81
CA GLY A 79 -2.45 29.13 48.63
C GLY A 79 -1.24 28.99 49.56
N ARG A 80 -0.26 28.14 49.20
CA ARG A 80 0.93 27.87 50.04
C ARG A 80 2.19 27.68 49.21
N THR A 81 3.34 28.09 49.75
CA THR A 81 4.65 27.84 49.15
C THR A 81 5.15 26.43 49.49
N LEU A 82 5.64 25.68 48.50
CA LEU A 82 6.15 24.31 48.60
C LEU A 82 7.67 24.32 48.45
N LYS A 83 8.36 24.65 49.56
CA LYS A 83 9.82 24.84 49.59
C LYS A 83 10.60 23.53 49.70
N LEU A 84 10.00 22.47 50.26
CA LEU A 84 10.70 21.20 50.52
C LEU A 84 10.37 20.13 49.44
N PRO A 85 11.38 19.39 48.93
CA PRO A 85 11.16 18.29 47.97
C PRO A 85 10.20 17.20 48.49
N GLU A 86 10.18 16.96 49.81
CA GLU A 86 9.29 15.97 50.44
C GLU A 86 7.80 16.36 50.36
N GLU A 87 7.47 17.65 50.41
CA GLU A 87 6.08 18.12 50.25
C GLU A 87 5.57 17.82 48.83
N ARG A 88 6.43 18.01 47.82
CA ARG A 88 6.14 17.70 46.41
C ARG A 88 5.93 16.21 46.18
N LYS A 89 6.76 15.36 46.80
CA LYS A 89 6.59 13.89 46.78
C LYS A 89 5.29 13.47 47.44
N LEU A 90 4.91 14.10 48.56
CA LEU A 90 3.68 13.80 49.27
C LEU A 90 2.44 14.09 48.43
N ILE A 91 2.40 15.27 47.79
CA ILE A 91 1.30 15.64 46.87
C ILE A 91 1.24 14.66 45.71
N SER A 92 2.38 14.36 45.08
CA SER A 92 2.43 13.40 43.96
C SER A 92 1.93 12.01 44.36
N LYS A 93 2.38 11.46 45.49
CA LYS A 93 1.95 10.14 45.96
C LYS A 93 0.46 10.10 46.29
N ALA A 94 -0.06 11.16 46.88
CA ALA A 94 -1.49 11.26 47.18
C ALA A 94 -2.35 11.46 45.92
N PHE A 95 -1.85 12.22 44.94
CA PHE A 95 -2.48 12.37 43.63
C PHE A 95 -2.56 11.03 42.89
N LEU A 96 -1.44 10.29 42.78
CA LEU A 96 -1.43 8.98 42.13
C LEU A 96 -2.39 7.99 42.81
N ARG A 97 -2.48 8.01 44.14
CA ARG A 97 -3.49 7.23 44.88
C ARG A 97 -4.92 7.67 44.57
N ALA A 98 -5.17 8.97 44.37
CA ALA A 98 -6.48 9.47 43.98
C ALA A 98 -6.84 8.99 42.57
N CYS A 99 -5.91 9.08 41.61
CA CYS A 99 -6.06 8.52 40.26
C CYS A 99 -6.35 7.02 40.31
N GLN A 100 -5.58 6.23 41.06
CA GLN A 100 -5.81 4.79 41.24
C GLN A 100 -7.23 4.47 41.74
N LYS A 101 -7.73 5.25 42.71
CA LYS A 101 -9.09 5.06 43.26
C LYS A 101 -10.21 5.56 42.35
N LEU A 102 -9.92 6.50 41.46
CA LEU A 102 -10.85 6.97 40.43
C LEU A 102 -10.82 6.09 39.18
N GLY A 103 -9.86 5.17 39.10
CA GLY A 103 -9.61 4.43 37.89
C GLY A 103 -9.10 5.35 36.78
N LEU A 104 -8.07 6.14 37.08
CA LEU A 104 -7.31 6.96 36.13
C LEU A 104 -5.84 6.49 36.07
N ALA A 105 -5.14 6.74 34.95
CA ALA A 105 -3.77 6.32 34.70
C ALA A 105 -2.82 6.81 35.80
N SER A 106 -2.08 5.92 36.43
CA SER A 106 -1.29 6.23 37.63
C SER A 106 0.16 5.72 37.60
N ASP A 107 0.53 5.00 36.53
CA ASP A 107 1.84 4.37 36.35
C ASP A 107 2.51 4.89 35.06
N GLY A 108 3.81 4.63 34.87
CA GLY A 108 4.53 5.01 33.65
C GLY A 108 5.05 6.46 33.60
N PHE A 109 5.07 7.17 34.73
CA PHE A 109 5.59 8.55 34.80
C PHE A 109 7.03 8.62 35.35
N ASP A 110 7.96 9.13 34.54
CA ASP A 110 9.35 9.41 34.95
C ASP A 110 9.43 10.52 36.01
N ARG A 111 8.54 11.51 35.93
CA ARG A 111 8.50 12.67 36.82
C ARG A 111 7.11 12.86 37.39
N SER A 112 7.04 13.18 38.68
CA SER A 112 5.78 13.46 39.39
C SER A 112 4.87 14.49 38.72
N VAL A 113 5.46 15.48 38.03
CA VAL A 113 4.71 16.54 37.34
C VAL A 113 4.07 16.10 36.03
N GLN A 114 4.55 15.03 35.40
CA GLN A 114 3.96 14.51 34.16
C GLN A 114 2.54 14.00 34.40
N ALA A 115 2.31 13.36 35.55
CA ALA A 115 0.99 12.89 35.94
C ALA A 115 -0.03 14.05 35.98
N PHE A 116 0.35 15.21 36.55
CA PHE A 116 -0.52 16.38 36.57
C PHE A 116 -0.80 16.93 35.17
N GLN A 117 0.23 16.98 34.31
CA GLN A 117 0.12 17.50 32.94
C GLN A 117 -0.78 16.65 32.06
N ILE A 118 -0.69 15.32 32.18
CA ILE A 118 -1.52 14.39 31.43
C ILE A 118 -2.97 14.50 31.89
N HIS A 119 -3.22 14.43 33.19
CA HIS A 119 -4.56 14.52 33.76
C HIS A 119 -5.20 15.90 33.69
N ALA A 120 -4.44 16.94 33.34
CA ALA A 120 -5.00 18.25 33.00
C ALA A 120 -5.76 18.22 31.66
N GLY A 121 -5.41 17.31 30.75
CA GLY A 121 -5.88 17.33 29.37
C GLY A 121 -5.20 18.44 28.55
N VAL A 122 -5.67 18.63 27.31
CA VAL A 122 -5.18 19.73 26.46
C VAL A 122 -5.64 21.06 27.03
N SER A 123 -4.71 21.99 27.25
CA SER A 123 -5.04 23.32 27.76
C SER A 123 -5.97 24.07 26.81
N ARG A 124 -6.90 24.87 27.35
CA ARG A 124 -7.83 25.68 26.54
C ARG A 124 -7.11 26.63 25.59
N SER A 125 -5.96 27.18 26.00
CA SER A 125 -5.13 28.06 25.16
C SER A 125 -4.55 27.34 23.94
N GLN A 126 -4.42 26.01 23.99
CA GLN A 126 -3.80 25.19 22.94
C GLN A 126 -4.81 24.48 22.02
N LEU A 127 -6.12 24.58 22.28
CA LEU A 127 -7.16 23.93 21.47
C LEU A 127 -7.09 24.30 19.99
N HIS A 128 -6.73 25.53 19.67
CA HIS A 128 -6.61 25.99 18.29
C HIS A 128 -5.51 25.23 17.50
N HIS A 129 -4.42 24.82 18.15
CA HIS A 129 -3.40 23.97 17.51
C HIS A 129 -3.95 22.56 17.25
N LEU A 130 -4.67 21.99 18.22
CA LEU A 130 -5.29 20.67 18.08
C LEU A 130 -6.32 20.66 16.94
N SER A 131 -7.20 21.67 16.88
CA SER A 131 -8.18 21.82 15.79
C SER A 131 -7.52 21.89 14.41
N ARG A 132 -6.41 22.63 14.27
CA ARG A 132 -5.64 22.73 13.02
C ARG A 132 -5.09 21.38 12.57
N VAL A 133 -4.54 20.59 13.49
CA VAL A 133 -3.94 19.32 13.13
C VAL A 133 -4.96 18.23 12.82
N PHE A 134 -6.10 18.20 13.52
CA PHE A 134 -7.18 17.26 13.24
C PHE A 134 -7.83 17.49 11.87
N ILE A 135 -8.06 18.76 11.51
CA ILE A 135 -8.57 19.11 10.17
C ILE A 135 -7.55 18.76 9.08
N ALA A 136 -6.25 18.95 9.33
CA ALA A 136 -5.21 18.52 8.40
C ALA A 136 -5.14 17.00 8.24
N GLN A 137 -5.29 16.26 9.34
CA GLN A 137 -5.32 14.80 9.35
C GLN A 137 -6.54 14.26 8.58
N GLU A 138 -7.75 14.80 8.80
CA GLU A 138 -8.94 14.43 8.01
C GLU A 138 -8.69 14.63 6.51
N ARG A 139 -8.12 15.77 6.12
CA ARG A 139 -7.83 16.07 4.71
C ARG A 139 -6.78 15.14 4.10
N SER A 140 -5.89 14.58 4.92
CA SER A 140 -4.82 13.71 4.46
C SER A 140 -5.24 12.25 4.32
N ILE A 141 -6.00 11.72 5.28
CA ILE A 141 -6.29 10.28 5.36
C ILE A 141 -7.77 9.94 5.58
N GLY A 142 -8.65 10.95 5.64
CA GLY A 142 -10.07 10.78 5.96
C GLY A 142 -10.35 10.70 7.47
N LEU A 143 -11.60 10.42 7.82
CA LEU A 143 -12.04 10.21 9.21
C LEU A 143 -11.78 8.75 9.64
N PRO A 144 -11.39 8.52 10.89
CA PRO A 144 -11.28 7.17 11.44
C PRO A 144 -12.66 6.57 11.75
N ASP A 145 -12.75 5.24 11.83
CA ASP A 145 -13.96 4.56 12.32
C ASP A 145 -14.15 4.86 13.82
N GLN A 146 -15.29 5.44 14.19
CA GLN A 146 -15.60 5.85 15.55
C GLN A 146 -15.73 4.66 16.51
N ASP A 147 -16.05 3.47 15.99
CA ASP A 147 -16.23 2.27 16.79
C ASP A 147 -14.93 1.47 16.99
N ASP A 148 -13.79 1.97 16.51
CA ASP A 148 -12.49 1.32 16.66
C ASP A 148 -11.49 2.25 17.36
N ILE A 149 -11.34 2.07 18.67
CA ILE A 149 -10.47 2.89 19.52
C ILE A 149 -9.01 2.84 19.09
N VAL A 150 -8.55 1.72 18.52
CA VAL A 150 -7.16 1.56 18.07
C VAL A 150 -6.95 2.42 16.83
N LEU A 151 -7.91 2.44 15.89
CA LEU A 151 -7.84 3.31 14.72
C LEU A 151 -8.01 4.80 15.09
N LEU A 152 -8.87 5.11 16.06
CA LEU A 152 -9.02 6.47 16.59
C LEU A 152 -7.75 6.99 17.26
N ASN A 153 -7.19 6.24 18.22
CA ASN A 153 -5.91 6.58 18.88
C ASN A 153 -4.80 6.75 17.83
N ARG A 154 -4.74 5.83 16.86
CA ARG A 154 -3.82 5.89 15.72
C ARG A 154 -3.97 7.20 14.93
N TRP A 155 -5.20 7.59 14.61
CA TRP A 155 -5.52 8.80 13.87
C TRP A 155 -5.20 10.07 14.68
N GLU A 156 -5.43 10.03 15.98
CA GLU A 156 -5.17 11.12 16.92
C GLU A 156 -3.67 11.38 17.10
N ASP A 157 -2.91 10.33 17.41
CA ASP A 157 -1.45 10.37 17.55
C ASP A 157 -0.80 10.88 16.26
N ASP A 158 -1.33 10.45 15.11
CA ASP A 158 -0.84 10.90 13.81
C ASP A 158 -1.00 12.38 13.55
N ALA A 159 -2.11 12.94 14.02
CA ALA A 159 -2.40 14.33 13.82
C ALA A 159 -1.31 15.19 14.50
N LEU A 160 -0.71 14.72 15.58
CA LEU A 160 0.35 15.46 16.29
C LEU A 160 1.58 15.75 15.41
N HIS A 161 1.83 15.00 14.34
CA HIS A 161 2.91 15.31 13.40
C HIS A 161 2.64 16.56 12.55
N PHE A 162 1.40 17.04 12.50
CA PHE A 162 1.08 18.30 11.84
C PHE A 162 1.37 19.53 12.70
N LEU A 163 1.70 19.35 13.99
CA LEU A 163 2.00 20.44 14.90
C LEU A 163 3.18 21.29 14.42
N ASP A 164 3.11 22.58 14.71
CA ASP A 164 4.19 23.53 14.42
C ASP A 164 5.38 23.28 15.36
N ALA A 165 6.61 23.56 14.89
CA ALA A 165 7.82 23.36 15.67
C ALA A 165 7.76 24.14 17.00
N GLY A 166 8.04 23.48 18.12
CA GLY A 166 7.99 24.06 19.48
C GLY A 166 6.71 23.75 20.27
N VAL A 167 5.66 23.22 19.64
CA VAL A 167 4.40 22.85 20.31
C VAL A 167 4.45 21.41 20.85
N HIS A 168 5.24 21.20 21.92
CA HIS A 168 5.47 19.85 22.49
C HIS A 168 4.59 19.52 23.70
N VAL A 169 3.92 20.53 24.27
CA VAL A 169 3.23 20.41 25.55
C VAL A 169 1.93 19.62 25.42
N LEU A 170 1.13 19.92 24.38
CA LEU A 170 -0.16 19.25 24.13
C LEU A 170 -0.01 17.80 23.64
N GLN A 171 1.18 17.40 23.16
CA GLN A 171 1.44 16.02 22.73
C GLN A 171 1.28 15.03 23.89
N ARG A 172 1.65 15.43 25.11
CA ARG A 172 1.64 14.54 26.29
C ARG A 172 0.25 14.04 26.70
N PRO A 173 -0.76 14.91 26.91
CA PRO A 173 -2.10 14.45 27.24
C PRO A 173 -2.74 13.64 26.11
N ILE A 174 -2.47 13.97 24.84
CA ILE A 174 -2.98 13.20 23.70
C ILE A 174 -2.34 11.82 23.61
N LEU A 175 -1.01 11.73 23.60
CA LEU A 175 -0.30 10.46 23.54
C LEU A 175 -0.65 9.53 24.71
N MET A 176 -1.14 10.06 25.84
CA MET A 176 -1.52 9.28 27.02
C MET A 176 -3.04 9.13 27.17
N ASP A 177 -3.84 9.65 26.24
CA ASP A 177 -5.26 9.39 26.16
C ASP A 177 -5.49 8.04 25.49
N HIS A 178 -5.71 6.99 26.28
CA HIS A 178 -5.97 5.67 25.73
C HIS A 178 -7.40 5.52 25.16
N SER A 179 -8.26 6.52 25.36
CA SER A 179 -9.67 6.52 24.99
C SER A 179 -9.99 7.36 23.75
N ALA A 180 -8.96 7.91 23.08
CA ALA A 180 -9.07 8.81 21.93
C ALA A 180 -10.18 9.88 22.10
N TRP A 181 -10.27 10.48 23.29
CA TRP A 181 -11.44 11.26 23.70
C TRP A 181 -11.61 12.50 22.81
N MET A 182 -10.50 13.17 22.44
CA MET A 182 -10.56 14.34 21.57
C MET A 182 -10.85 13.94 20.12
N ALA A 183 -10.24 12.87 19.61
CA ALA A 183 -10.53 12.37 18.25
C ALA A 183 -11.99 11.90 18.11
N SER A 184 -12.55 11.22 19.10
CA SER A 184 -13.98 10.87 19.11
C SER A 184 -14.87 12.11 19.11
N ALA A 185 -14.54 13.12 19.92
CA ALA A 185 -15.26 14.39 19.93
C ALA A 185 -15.17 15.13 18.58
N TYR A 186 -14.03 15.03 17.90
CA TYR A 186 -13.87 15.56 16.55
C TYR A 186 -14.76 14.85 15.53
N VAL A 187 -14.81 13.51 15.56
CA VAL A 187 -15.68 12.71 14.68
C VAL A 187 -17.16 13.02 14.93
N ASP A 188 -17.57 13.15 16.20
CA ASP A 188 -18.93 13.59 16.57
C ASP A 188 -19.25 14.96 15.96
N TRP A 189 -18.37 15.95 16.15
CA TRP A 189 -18.52 17.29 15.59
C TRP A 189 -18.59 17.27 14.06
N ARG A 190 -17.84 16.39 13.41
CA ARG A 190 -17.80 16.30 11.96
C ARG A 190 -19.09 15.72 11.37
N ARG A 191 -19.76 14.82 12.11
CA ARG A 191 -21.08 14.26 11.78
C ARG A 191 -22.20 15.26 12.06
N ASP A 192 -22.13 15.96 13.19
CA ASP A 192 -23.04 17.04 13.56
C ASP A 192 -22.26 18.16 14.27
N GLN A 193 -22.20 19.33 13.63
CA GLN A 193 -21.43 20.49 14.13
C GLN A 193 -21.93 21.01 15.49
N ASN A 194 -23.13 20.62 15.92
CA ASN A 194 -23.69 20.99 17.22
C ASN A 194 -23.48 19.91 18.30
N ALA A 195 -22.98 18.72 17.95
CA ALA A 195 -22.87 17.57 18.86
C ALA A 195 -22.07 17.84 20.15
N LEU A 196 -21.16 18.83 20.12
CA LEU A 196 -20.31 19.18 21.25
C LEU A 196 -20.90 20.26 22.18
N GLN A 197 -21.92 21.01 21.75
CA GLN A 197 -22.43 22.16 22.49
C GLN A 197 -23.09 21.78 23.83
N GLU A 198 -23.75 20.62 23.86
CA GLU A 198 -24.53 20.16 25.02
C GLU A 198 -23.72 19.27 25.98
N LYS A 199 -22.51 18.83 25.58
CA LYS A 199 -21.71 17.86 26.37
C LYS A 199 -20.94 18.51 27.52
N SER A 200 -20.21 19.61 27.28
CA SER A 200 -19.50 20.37 28.32
C SER A 200 -19.05 21.74 27.83
N THR A 201 -18.74 22.66 28.76
CA THR A 201 -18.19 23.99 28.40
C THR A 201 -16.84 23.89 27.69
N TYR A 202 -16.03 22.87 28.01
CA TYR A 202 -14.77 22.60 27.34
C TYR A 202 -14.97 22.13 25.88
N LEU A 203 -15.83 21.13 25.65
CA LEU A 203 -16.10 20.60 24.31
C LEU A 203 -16.79 21.64 23.41
N LYS A 204 -17.64 22.49 23.99
CA LYS A 204 -18.20 23.64 23.28
C LYS A 204 -17.09 24.56 22.75
N LEU A 205 -16.12 24.94 23.59
CA LEU A 205 -14.99 25.77 23.17
C LEU A 205 -14.15 25.08 22.09
N PHE A 206 -13.93 23.77 22.20
CA PHE A 206 -13.24 23.00 21.17
C PHE A 206 -14.00 23.03 19.84
N GLY A 207 -15.32 22.82 19.85
CA GLY A 207 -16.18 22.94 18.67
C GLY A 207 -16.14 24.34 18.03
N GLU A 208 -16.12 25.40 18.84
CA GLU A 208 -15.97 26.78 18.34
C GLU A 208 -14.60 27.01 17.65
N GLN A 209 -13.52 26.42 18.18
CA GLN A 209 -12.19 26.49 17.53
C GLN A 209 -12.14 25.65 16.25
N LEU A 210 -12.75 24.46 16.26
CA LEU A 210 -12.89 23.63 15.06
C LEU A 210 -13.61 24.38 13.95
N GLN A 211 -14.76 24.99 14.25
CA GLN A 211 -15.52 25.77 13.29
C GLN A 211 -14.70 26.94 12.71
N LYS A 212 -14.03 27.73 13.57
CA LYS A 212 -13.18 28.85 13.14
C LYS A 212 -12.07 28.41 12.19
N VAL A 213 -11.39 27.31 12.49
CA VAL A 213 -10.30 26.79 11.66
C VAL A 213 -10.84 26.20 10.35
N PHE A 214 -11.97 25.50 10.41
CA PHE A 214 -12.60 24.90 9.25
C PHE A 214 -13.03 25.96 8.24
N ASP A 215 -13.76 27.00 8.66
CA ASP A 215 -14.24 28.07 7.78
C ASP A 215 -13.10 28.95 7.23
N GLY A 216 -12.06 29.19 8.03
CA GLY A 216 -10.89 29.99 7.64
C GLY A 216 -9.92 29.28 6.67
N SER A 217 -10.14 28.00 6.37
CA SER A 217 -9.21 27.15 5.62
C SER A 217 -9.55 26.96 4.13
N ASN A 218 -10.43 27.81 3.58
CA ASN A 218 -10.78 27.90 2.15
C ASN A 218 -9.72 28.61 1.28
N GLY A 219 -8.59 29.05 1.86
CA GLY A 219 -7.45 29.58 1.11
C GLY A 219 -6.42 28.49 0.76
N PRO A 220 -5.72 28.58 -0.40
CA PRO A 220 -4.69 27.61 -0.79
C PRO A 220 -3.47 27.58 0.15
N ALA A 221 -3.33 28.54 1.07
CA ALA A 221 -2.12 28.77 1.87
C ALA A 221 -2.05 28.04 3.24
N THR A 222 -3.05 27.27 3.65
CA THR A 222 -3.05 26.57 4.96
C THR A 222 -3.24 25.05 4.87
N ARG A 223 -2.96 24.45 3.70
CA ARG A 223 -2.85 22.98 3.60
C ARG A 223 -1.56 22.53 4.29
N ILE A 224 -1.67 22.00 5.50
CA ILE A 224 -0.56 21.30 6.14
C ILE A 224 -0.33 20.01 5.35
N ALA A 225 0.76 19.94 4.60
CA ALA A 225 1.03 18.78 3.76
C ALA A 225 1.49 17.58 4.60
N PRO A 226 0.94 16.38 4.36
CA PRO A 226 1.39 15.16 5.02
C PRO A 226 2.79 14.76 4.57
N VAL A 227 3.50 14.02 5.41
CA VAL A 227 4.90 13.61 5.19
C VAL A 227 5.05 12.07 5.20
N PRO A 228 5.99 11.50 4.41
CA PRO A 228 6.35 10.08 4.47
C PRO A 228 6.71 9.60 5.88
N ARG A 229 6.36 8.35 6.21
CA ARG A 229 6.59 7.76 7.55
C ARG A 229 7.09 6.34 7.50
N LEU A 230 7.97 5.97 8.42
CA LEU A 230 8.46 4.61 8.57
C LEU A 230 7.44 3.73 9.30
N VAL A 231 7.14 2.58 8.71
CA VAL A 231 6.22 1.56 9.23
C VAL A 231 6.83 0.17 9.09
N TRP A 232 6.39 -0.76 9.92
CA TRP A 232 6.72 -2.17 9.89
C TRP A 232 5.51 -2.93 9.37
N GLU A 233 5.62 -3.44 8.15
CA GLU A 233 4.53 -4.13 7.47
C GLU A 233 5.08 -5.26 6.62
N ASP A 234 4.36 -6.38 6.54
CA ASP A 234 4.82 -7.63 5.92
C ASP A 234 6.19 -8.09 6.44
N GLY A 235 6.45 -7.89 7.74
CA GLY A 235 7.66 -8.37 8.42
C GLY A 235 8.96 -7.65 8.06
N ARG A 236 8.87 -6.41 7.57
CA ARG A 236 10.02 -5.55 7.21
C ARG A 236 9.66 -4.06 7.31
N PRO A 237 10.67 -3.15 7.37
CA PRO A 237 10.40 -1.72 7.35
C PRO A 237 10.04 -1.22 5.93
N GLN A 238 9.03 -0.36 5.86
CA GLN A 238 8.52 0.28 4.66
C GLN A 238 8.22 1.75 4.94
N LEU A 239 8.02 2.55 3.90
CA LEU A 239 7.59 3.94 3.99
C LEU A 239 6.12 4.07 3.58
N SER A 240 5.28 4.51 4.50
CA SER A 240 3.92 4.93 4.20
C SER A 240 3.97 6.32 3.54
N ILE A 241 3.68 6.38 2.24
CA ILE A 241 3.66 7.61 1.47
C ILE A 241 2.25 8.22 1.53
N PRO A 242 2.08 9.49 1.94
CA PRO A 242 0.77 10.12 2.00
C PRO A 242 0.10 10.21 0.64
N GLY A 243 -1.24 10.32 0.62
CA GLY A 243 -1.99 10.62 -0.60
C GLY A 243 -1.82 12.08 -1.04
N GLN A 244 -1.44 12.31 -2.28
CA GLN A 244 -1.40 13.61 -2.95
C GLN A 244 -1.45 13.41 -4.48
N GLU A 245 -1.71 14.48 -5.24
CA GLU A 245 -1.90 14.40 -6.70
C GLU A 245 -0.61 14.10 -7.50
N GLN A 246 0.57 14.40 -6.93
CA GLN A 246 1.89 14.24 -7.58
C GLN A 246 2.77 13.21 -6.85
N ARG A 247 3.70 12.57 -7.55
CA ARG A 247 4.70 11.70 -6.91
C ARG A 247 5.57 12.43 -5.90
N TYR A 248 5.90 11.76 -4.79
CA TYR A 248 6.88 12.26 -3.83
C TYR A 248 8.29 12.12 -4.40
N LYS A 249 9.11 13.16 -4.22
CA LYS A 249 10.56 13.10 -4.46
C LYS A 249 11.24 12.70 -3.15
N ILE A 250 11.68 11.45 -3.08
CA ILE A 250 12.38 10.89 -1.93
C ILE A 250 13.84 10.68 -2.31
N PHE A 251 14.76 10.98 -1.41
CA PHE A 251 16.18 10.70 -1.57
C PHE A 251 16.60 9.64 -0.57
N LEU A 252 17.16 8.54 -1.06
CA LEU A 252 17.75 7.49 -0.25
C LEU A 252 19.26 7.65 -0.29
N ASP A 253 19.89 7.97 0.83
CA ASP A 253 21.34 8.26 0.92
C ASP A 253 21.83 9.25 -0.17
N GLY A 254 20.96 10.21 -0.53
CA GLY A 254 21.22 11.23 -1.56
C GLY A 254 20.78 10.86 -2.99
N GLN A 255 20.40 9.60 -3.26
CA GLN A 255 19.89 9.16 -4.56
C GLN A 255 18.40 9.46 -4.70
N LEU A 256 17.99 10.16 -5.76
CA LEU A 256 16.60 10.54 -6.00
C LEU A 256 15.75 9.36 -6.50
N HIS A 257 14.59 9.17 -5.87
CA HIS A 257 13.52 8.26 -6.22
C HIS A 257 12.19 9.03 -6.31
N ARG A 258 11.36 8.72 -7.31
CA ARG A 258 10.02 9.29 -7.46
C ARG A 258 8.97 8.23 -7.15
N VAL A 259 8.25 8.38 -6.04
CA VAL A 259 7.38 7.34 -5.50
C VAL A 259 5.90 7.73 -5.57
N ARG A 260 5.03 6.75 -5.81
CA ARG A 260 3.58 6.97 -5.86
C ARG A 260 3.03 7.34 -4.48
N ALA A 261 2.10 8.29 -4.49
CA ALA A 261 1.39 8.73 -3.30
C ALA A 261 0.35 7.69 -2.84
N GLY A 262 0.03 7.68 -1.54
CA GLY A 262 -1.02 6.82 -0.96
C GLY A 262 -0.70 5.33 -0.92
N ARG A 263 0.56 4.93 -1.17
CA ARG A 263 1.02 3.54 -1.13
C ARG A 263 2.08 3.33 -0.06
N LEU A 264 2.21 2.08 0.38
CA LEU A 264 3.38 1.60 1.09
C LEU A 264 4.51 1.40 0.08
N TRP A 265 5.68 1.92 0.41
CA TRP A 265 6.85 1.86 -0.42
C TRP A 265 7.95 1.08 0.29
N PRO A 266 8.37 -0.09 -0.23
CA PRO A 266 9.41 -0.88 0.42
C PRO A 266 10.74 -0.14 0.41
N LEU A 267 11.46 -0.18 1.53
CA LEU A 267 12.83 0.34 1.58
C LEU A 267 13.79 -0.68 0.93
N PRO A 268 14.78 -0.22 0.13
CA PRO A 268 15.76 -1.12 -0.46
C PRO A 268 16.66 -1.72 0.62
N PHE A 269 17.28 -2.85 0.29
CA PHE A 269 18.22 -3.54 1.16
C PHE A 269 19.64 -3.54 0.55
N PRO A 270 20.69 -3.29 1.33
CA PRO A 270 20.67 -2.93 2.76
C PRO A 270 19.92 -1.62 3.00
N LEU A 271 19.28 -1.50 4.18
CA LEU A 271 18.46 -0.33 4.48
C LEU A 271 19.27 0.96 4.35
N PRO A 272 18.71 2.04 3.78
CA PRO A 272 19.41 3.31 3.66
C PRO A 272 19.77 3.86 5.04
N ALA A 273 20.85 4.61 5.16
CA ALA A 273 21.18 5.29 6.42
C ALA A 273 20.27 6.52 6.64
N GLU A 274 19.88 7.17 5.55
CA GLU A 274 19.05 8.36 5.55
C GLU A 274 18.00 8.33 4.43
N VAL A 275 16.76 8.68 4.77
CA VAL A 275 15.67 8.93 3.84
C VAL A 275 15.28 10.40 3.97
N THR A 276 15.36 11.18 2.90
CA THR A 276 14.86 12.57 2.89
C THR A 276 13.80 12.76 1.82
N TRP A 277 13.00 13.82 1.95
CA TRP A 277 12.04 14.20 0.90
C TRP A 277 11.97 15.71 0.74
N GLN A 278 11.63 16.12 -0.48
CA GLN A 278 11.40 17.51 -0.83
C GLN A 278 9.91 17.75 -1.10
N GLY A 279 9.40 18.91 -0.67
CA GLY A 279 7.99 19.30 -0.80
C GLY A 279 7.70 20.59 -0.03
N SER A 280 6.42 20.90 0.20
CA SER A 280 6.02 22.05 1.04
C SER A 280 6.44 21.90 2.51
N ARG A 281 6.64 20.66 2.97
CA ARG A 281 7.31 20.32 4.24
C ARG A 281 8.41 19.27 3.98
N PRO A 282 9.66 19.69 3.73
CA PRO A 282 10.77 18.74 3.61
C PRO A 282 11.02 18.05 4.95
N GLY A 283 11.58 16.85 4.91
CA GLY A 283 11.91 16.10 6.12
C GLY A 283 12.92 14.99 5.89
N CYS A 284 13.29 14.33 6.98
CA CYS A 284 14.38 13.37 7.05
C CYS A 284 14.08 12.29 8.10
N ILE A 285 14.29 11.02 7.74
CA ILE A 285 14.31 9.87 8.64
C ILE A 285 15.73 9.31 8.63
N ARG A 286 16.36 9.27 9.80
CA ARG A 286 17.69 8.70 9.99
C ARG A 286 17.58 7.31 10.61
N LEU A 287 17.97 6.29 9.86
CA LEU A 287 17.93 4.90 10.29
C LEU A 287 19.27 4.52 10.91
N PHE A 288 19.24 4.02 12.15
CA PHE A 288 20.41 3.53 12.89
C PHE A 288 21.56 4.52 13.14
N GLN A 289 21.42 5.80 12.78
CA GLN A 289 22.47 6.81 13.02
C GLN A 289 22.46 7.36 14.45
N ASN A 290 21.27 7.56 15.01
CA ASN A 290 21.10 8.15 16.35
C ASN A 290 20.95 7.09 17.45
N THR A 291 20.51 5.90 17.09
CA THR A 291 20.23 4.77 17.98
C THR A 291 20.58 3.47 17.27
N ASP A 292 21.12 2.49 18.00
CA ASP A 292 21.39 1.14 17.44
C ASP A 292 20.10 0.37 17.10
N PHE A 293 18.95 0.89 17.54
CA PHE A 293 17.65 0.26 17.44
C PHE A 293 16.61 1.20 16.83
N VAL A 294 15.72 0.62 16.02
CA VAL A 294 14.44 1.23 15.64
C VAL A 294 13.35 0.38 16.27
N VAL A 295 12.35 1.03 16.87
CA VAL A 295 11.27 0.35 17.60
C VAL A 295 9.96 0.65 16.90
N PHE A 296 9.18 -0.39 16.65
CA PHE A 296 7.85 -0.30 16.07
C PHE A 296 6.81 -0.80 17.07
N ASP A 297 5.62 -0.22 17.10
CA ASP A 297 4.49 -0.77 17.85
C ASP A 297 3.97 -2.02 17.14
N SER A 298 3.88 -3.15 17.84
CA SER A 298 3.44 -4.43 17.27
C SER A 298 2.00 -4.41 16.77
N ASN A 299 1.12 -3.58 17.34
CA ASN A 299 -0.29 -3.52 16.97
C ASN A 299 -0.52 -2.65 15.72
N THR A 300 0.23 -1.56 15.60
CA THR A 300 0.03 -0.56 14.52
C THR A 300 1.10 -0.63 13.43
N GLY A 301 2.21 -1.32 13.69
CA GLY A 301 3.40 -1.35 12.84
C GLY A 301 4.20 -0.04 12.85
N ARG A 302 3.81 1.01 13.57
CA ARG A 302 4.45 2.33 13.42
C ARG A 302 5.71 2.50 14.22
N GLN A 303 6.64 3.28 13.68
CA GLN A 303 7.82 3.68 14.44
C GLN A 303 7.43 4.44 15.70
N VAL A 304 7.97 4.00 16.83
CA VAL A 304 7.84 4.63 18.13
C VAL A 304 8.97 5.65 18.31
N GLU A 305 8.63 6.89 18.63
CA GLU A 305 9.63 7.88 19.02
C GLU A 305 10.23 7.52 20.39
N LEU A 306 11.55 7.31 20.40
CA LEU A 306 12.28 7.00 21.62
C LEU A 306 12.95 8.25 22.20
N THR A 307 12.85 8.40 23.51
CA THR A 307 13.74 9.29 24.26
C THR A 307 14.90 8.52 24.85
N SER A 308 16.12 9.03 24.72
CA SER A 308 17.34 8.40 25.23
C SER A 308 17.92 9.19 26.40
N ARG A 309 18.37 8.49 27.46
CA ARG A 309 19.11 9.06 28.59
C ARG A 309 20.20 8.10 29.04
N VAL A 310 21.37 8.63 29.37
CA VAL A 310 22.44 7.86 30.02
C VAL A 310 22.34 8.05 31.53
N VAL A 311 22.19 6.94 32.27
CA VAL A 311 22.10 6.91 33.74
C VAL A 311 23.00 5.78 34.22
N ASP A 312 23.96 6.08 35.10
CA ASP A 312 24.89 5.08 35.67
C ASP A 312 25.61 4.21 34.63
N GLU A 313 26.12 4.84 33.56
CA GLU A 313 26.78 4.19 32.39
C GLU A 313 25.85 3.31 31.51
N GLU A 314 24.58 3.19 31.86
CA GLU A 314 23.57 2.47 31.09
C GLU A 314 22.74 3.43 30.22
N THR A 315 22.53 3.07 28.96
CA THR A 315 21.66 3.85 28.06
C THR A 315 20.22 3.35 28.20
N ARG A 316 19.32 4.25 28.63
CA ARG A 316 17.90 3.98 28.81
C ARG A 316 17.11 4.60 27.67
N PHE A 317 16.34 3.77 26.98
CA PHE A 317 15.36 4.19 25.99
C PHE A 317 13.97 4.15 26.62
N SER A 318 13.18 5.20 26.42
CA SER A 318 11.78 5.22 26.84
C SER A 318 10.91 5.62 25.67
N GLY A 319 9.89 4.80 25.38
CA GLY A 319 8.88 5.03 24.36
C GLY A 319 7.49 4.73 24.90
N VAL A 320 6.45 5.28 24.29
CA VAL A 320 5.08 5.09 24.76
C VAL A 320 4.41 3.93 24.01
N VAL A 321 4.80 2.70 24.35
CA VAL A 321 4.37 1.47 23.67
C VAL A 321 4.28 0.31 24.66
N ALA A 322 3.27 -0.56 24.50
CA ALA A 322 3.04 -1.72 25.37
C ALA A 322 3.68 -3.00 24.82
N THR A 323 3.58 -3.21 23.51
CA THR A 323 4.16 -4.34 22.78
C THR A 323 4.86 -3.80 21.54
N ALA A 324 6.11 -4.21 21.31
CA ALA A 324 6.95 -3.61 20.28
C ALA A 324 7.74 -4.63 19.47
N ILE A 325 8.14 -4.23 18.27
CA ILE A 325 9.10 -4.93 17.41
C ILE A 325 10.38 -4.08 17.43
N VAL A 326 11.44 -4.61 18.01
CA VAL A 326 12.75 -3.97 18.06
C VAL A 326 13.58 -4.47 16.89
N VAL A 327 14.21 -3.57 16.16
CA VAL A 327 14.97 -3.85 14.93
C VAL A 327 16.37 -3.28 15.03
N SER A 328 17.38 -4.04 14.59
CA SER A 328 18.79 -3.62 14.53
C SER A 328 19.50 -4.22 13.31
N ARG A 329 20.63 -3.62 12.90
CA ARG A 329 21.49 -4.17 11.84
C ARG A 329 22.36 -5.34 12.30
N GLU A 330 22.49 -5.54 13.60
CA GLU A 330 23.29 -6.61 14.18
C GLU A 330 22.42 -7.48 15.10
N SER A 331 22.81 -8.75 15.27
CA SER A 331 22.17 -9.64 16.23
C SER A 331 22.26 -9.06 17.64
N PHE A 332 21.18 -9.15 18.40
CA PHE A 332 21.06 -8.70 19.78
C PHE A 332 20.23 -9.71 20.57
N SER A 333 20.07 -9.53 21.87
CA SER A 333 19.16 -10.34 22.68
C SER A 333 18.21 -9.46 23.47
N VAL A 334 16.99 -9.96 23.71
CA VAL A 334 15.98 -9.36 24.59
C VAL A 334 15.81 -10.28 25.79
N ASP A 335 16.15 -9.79 26.98
CA ASP A 335 16.11 -10.56 28.23
C ASP A 335 16.79 -11.95 28.15
N GLY A 336 17.83 -12.05 27.30
CA GLY A 336 18.60 -13.27 27.07
C GLY A 336 18.19 -14.08 25.84
N GLU A 337 17.02 -13.83 25.26
CA GLU A 337 16.55 -14.49 24.04
C GLU A 337 17.13 -13.82 22.79
N PRO A 338 17.75 -14.56 21.85
CA PRO A 338 18.39 -13.97 20.67
C PRO A 338 17.36 -13.43 19.67
N SER A 339 17.69 -12.30 19.06
CA SER A 339 16.95 -11.75 17.93
C SER A 339 17.11 -12.62 16.68
N ARG A 340 16.16 -12.49 15.76
CA ARG A 340 16.11 -13.30 14.54
C ARG A 340 16.40 -12.45 13.33
N GLU A 341 17.12 -13.02 12.38
CA GLU A 341 17.38 -12.36 11.11
C GLU A 341 16.10 -12.31 10.26
N THR A 342 15.60 -11.11 10.00
CA THR A 342 14.38 -10.87 9.21
C THR A 342 14.66 -10.56 7.76
N ALA A 343 15.79 -9.93 7.47
CA ALA A 343 16.35 -9.77 6.14
C ALA A 343 17.87 -9.83 6.29
N PRO A 344 18.64 -9.98 5.19
CA PRO A 344 20.09 -9.96 5.26
C PRO A 344 20.60 -8.74 6.06
N ASP A 345 21.35 -9.00 7.12
CA ASP A 345 21.90 -7.99 8.04
C ASP A 345 20.83 -7.10 8.72
N LEU A 346 19.61 -7.63 8.89
CA LEU A 346 18.54 -7.01 9.64
C LEU A 346 17.97 -8.01 10.64
N TYR A 347 18.02 -7.68 11.91
CA TYR A 347 17.56 -8.52 13.00
C TYR A 347 16.39 -7.87 13.72
N SER A 348 15.40 -8.66 14.10
CA SER A 348 14.29 -8.16 14.90
C SER A 348 13.90 -9.12 16.02
N ALA A 349 13.24 -8.58 17.04
CA ALA A 349 12.65 -9.31 18.14
C ALA A 349 11.34 -8.66 18.57
N ASN A 350 10.33 -9.49 18.87
CA ASN A 350 9.10 -9.04 19.52
C ASN A 350 9.37 -8.85 21.02
N VAL A 351 8.82 -7.78 21.58
CA VAL A 351 9.09 -7.34 22.95
C VAL A 351 7.79 -7.00 23.65
N ASP A 352 7.60 -7.55 24.85
CA ASP A 352 6.50 -7.20 25.74
C ASP A 352 6.99 -6.20 26.81
N LEU A 353 6.60 -4.93 26.66
CA LEU A 353 6.97 -3.85 27.57
C LEU A 353 5.92 -3.61 28.67
N ARG A 354 4.86 -4.43 28.74
CA ARG A 354 3.83 -4.33 29.80
C ARG A 354 4.37 -4.68 31.18
N SER A 355 5.49 -5.40 31.24
CA SER A 355 6.31 -5.62 32.45
C SER A 355 6.99 -4.35 32.97
N GLY A 356 6.94 -3.26 32.20
CA GLY A 356 7.51 -1.95 32.49
C GLY A 356 8.86 -1.70 31.83
N LYS A 357 9.70 -2.74 31.72
CA LYS A 357 11.00 -2.64 31.03
C LYS A 357 11.51 -4.01 30.55
N VAL A 358 12.36 -3.97 29.54
CA VAL A 358 13.19 -5.12 29.09
C VAL A 358 14.64 -4.69 28.92
N VAL A 359 15.55 -5.67 28.97
CA VAL A 359 16.97 -5.45 28.70
C VAL A 359 17.31 -5.90 27.29
N LEU A 360 17.85 -4.98 26.49
CA LEU A 360 18.46 -5.27 25.20
C LEU A 360 19.96 -5.43 25.42
N ALA A 361 20.57 -6.47 24.85
CA ALA A 361 22.01 -6.69 24.97
C ALA A 361 22.66 -7.04 23.62
N ARG A 362 23.89 -6.58 23.42
CA ARG A 362 24.74 -6.89 22.26
C ARG A 362 26.19 -6.96 22.72
N GLY A 363 26.74 -8.17 22.80
CA GLY A 363 28.05 -8.40 23.40
C GLY A 363 28.08 -7.92 24.85
N SER A 364 28.99 -7.01 25.20
CA SER A 364 29.09 -6.42 26.54
C SER A 364 28.19 -5.19 26.76
N LYS A 365 27.55 -4.66 25.72
CA LYS A 365 26.70 -3.47 25.80
C LYS A 365 25.27 -3.84 26.19
N HIS A 366 24.68 -3.06 27.08
CA HIS A 366 23.33 -3.24 27.58
C HIS A 366 22.55 -1.93 27.46
N TRP A 367 21.28 -2.05 27.09
CA TRP A 367 20.32 -0.97 27.06
C TRP A 367 19.05 -1.42 27.77
N THR A 368 18.39 -0.52 28.48
CA THR A 368 17.07 -0.80 29.03
C THR A 368 16.02 -0.07 28.20
N LEU A 369 15.03 -0.79 27.67
CA LEU A 369 13.88 -0.23 26.97
C LEU A 369 12.67 -0.21 27.93
N TYR A 370 12.13 0.97 28.19
CA TYR A 370 10.92 1.20 28.98
C TYR A 370 9.72 1.43 28.06
N GLY A 371 8.60 0.82 28.41
CA GLY A 371 7.31 1.06 27.78
C GLY A 371 6.25 1.53 28.78
N VAL A 372 5.02 1.66 28.28
CA VAL A 372 3.87 2.05 29.09
C VAL A 372 2.79 1.00 28.93
N ARG A 373 2.21 0.58 30.04
CA ARG A 373 1.09 -0.35 30.04
C ARG A 373 -0.21 0.38 29.70
N ARG A 374 -0.99 -0.15 28.75
CA ARG A 374 -2.24 0.44 28.26
C ARG A 374 -3.32 -0.63 28.16
N PRO A 375 -4.60 -0.30 28.39
CA PRO A 375 -5.68 -1.22 28.05
C PRO A 375 -5.75 -1.36 26.55
N GLN A 376 -5.82 -2.59 26.06
CA GLN A 376 -5.82 -2.87 24.63
C GLN A 376 -6.59 -4.15 24.33
N ILE A 377 -7.17 -4.19 23.13
CA ILE A 377 -7.74 -5.39 22.54
C ILE A 377 -6.87 -5.71 21.32
N SER A 378 -6.01 -6.70 21.47
CA SER A 378 -5.09 -7.16 20.42
C SER A 378 -5.57 -8.48 19.84
N ILE A 379 -5.29 -8.72 18.56
CA ILE A 379 -5.68 -9.95 17.87
C ILE A 379 -4.41 -10.62 17.36
N TYR A 380 -4.23 -11.89 17.73
CA TYR A 380 -3.10 -12.72 17.36
C TYR A 380 -3.55 -13.84 16.42
N GLY A 381 -2.66 -14.18 15.48
CA GLY A 381 -2.91 -15.17 14.44
C GLY A 381 -2.81 -14.56 13.04
N GLN A 382 -2.90 -15.41 12.00
CA GLN A 382 -2.96 -14.94 10.62
C GLN A 382 -4.40 -14.57 10.25
N PRO A 383 -4.66 -13.35 9.76
CA PRO A 383 -5.98 -12.99 9.26
C PRO A 383 -6.33 -13.86 8.04
N VAL A 384 -7.62 -14.13 7.86
CA VAL A 384 -8.14 -14.80 6.65
C VAL A 384 -7.90 -13.91 5.44
N ALA A 385 -8.19 -12.61 5.58
CA ALA A 385 -8.00 -11.60 4.56
C ALA A 385 -7.67 -10.24 5.22
N LYS A 386 -6.85 -9.42 4.55
CA LYS A 386 -6.46 -8.08 5.01
C LYS A 386 -7.55 -7.07 4.65
N GLY A 387 -7.99 -6.23 5.59
CA GLY A 387 -9.00 -5.20 5.30
C GLY A 387 -8.45 -4.08 4.40
N LEU A 388 -9.22 -3.70 3.37
CA LEU A 388 -8.89 -2.55 2.51
C LEU A 388 -9.59 -1.30 3.05
N GLY A 389 -8.90 -0.56 3.93
CA GLY A 389 -9.47 0.62 4.59
C GLY A 389 -10.33 0.32 5.82
N GLY A 390 -10.29 -0.92 6.33
CA GLY A 390 -11.04 -1.37 7.50
C GLY A 390 -10.31 -2.48 8.28
N PRO A 391 -10.96 -3.09 9.30
CA PRO A 391 -10.39 -4.19 10.07
C PRO A 391 -10.17 -5.44 9.20
N ASN A 392 -9.21 -6.27 9.59
CA ASN A 392 -8.96 -7.56 8.94
C ASN A 392 -10.12 -8.54 9.17
N LEU A 393 -10.25 -9.53 8.28
CA LEU A 393 -11.17 -10.65 8.40
C LEU A 393 -10.52 -11.78 9.19
N TRP A 394 -11.14 -12.21 10.29
CA TRP A 394 -10.57 -13.20 11.21
C TRP A 394 -11.36 -14.51 11.20
N GLY A 395 -10.64 -15.63 11.27
CA GLY A 395 -11.22 -16.97 11.39
C GLY A 395 -11.44 -17.37 12.85
N PRO A 396 -12.13 -18.50 13.11
CA PRO A 396 -12.48 -18.94 14.45
C PRO A 396 -11.29 -19.22 15.38
N GLU A 397 -10.14 -19.61 14.81
CA GLU A 397 -8.91 -19.96 15.53
C GLU A 397 -8.09 -18.74 15.99
N ALA A 398 -8.42 -17.54 15.51
CA ALA A 398 -7.70 -16.33 15.92
C ALA A 398 -7.90 -16.07 17.41
N GLU A 399 -6.84 -15.63 18.08
CA GLU A 399 -6.85 -15.33 19.52
C GLU A 399 -7.02 -13.83 19.73
N VAL A 400 -7.93 -13.44 20.62
CA VAL A 400 -8.14 -12.06 21.05
C VAL A 400 -7.61 -11.93 22.46
N GLU A 401 -6.57 -11.10 22.62
CA GLU A 401 -6.02 -10.72 23.90
C GLU A 401 -6.69 -9.45 24.40
N LEU A 402 -7.20 -9.52 25.62
CA LEU A 402 -7.91 -8.47 26.32
C LEU A 402 -7.04 -8.02 27.48
N ASP A 403 -6.27 -6.95 27.28
CA ASP A 403 -5.49 -6.33 28.35
C ASP A 403 -6.33 -5.24 28.99
N PHE A 404 -6.69 -5.45 30.25
CA PHE A 404 -7.42 -4.46 31.03
C PHE A 404 -6.49 -3.36 31.58
N GLY A 405 -5.16 -3.52 31.41
CA GLY A 405 -4.14 -2.47 31.34
C GLY A 405 -3.83 -1.65 32.60
N CYS A 406 -4.85 -1.27 33.37
CA CYS A 406 -4.78 -0.22 34.37
C CYS A 406 -5.71 -0.47 35.55
N SER A 407 -5.46 0.23 36.67
CA SER A 407 -6.45 0.40 37.73
C SER A 407 -7.78 1.02 37.26
N GLU A 408 -7.81 1.58 36.05
CA GLU A 408 -8.99 2.15 35.39
C GLU A 408 -10.10 1.15 35.10
N LEU A 409 -9.74 -0.07 34.68
CA LEU A 409 -10.71 -1.10 34.31
C LEU A 409 -10.89 -2.16 35.39
N LEU A 410 -9.83 -2.42 36.17
CA LEU A 410 -9.80 -3.39 37.26
C LEU A 410 -9.27 -2.72 38.54
N ALA A 411 -10.17 -2.20 39.37
CA ALA A 411 -9.79 -1.55 40.62
C ALA A 411 -9.09 -2.53 41.59
N GLY A 412 -7.86 -2.21 42.02
CA GLY A 412 -7.11 -3.00 43.01
C GLY A 412 -6.41 -4.25 42.46
N HIS A 413 -6.13 -4.29 41.16
CA HIS A 413 -5.51 -5.41 40.43
C HIS A 413 -4.00 -5.62 40.68
N THR A 414 -3.39 -4.91 41.63
CA THR A 414 -1.95 -4.97 41.89
C THR A 414 -1.54 -6.07 42.88
N ASP A 415 -2.46 -6.95 43.30
CA ASP A 415 -2.22 -8.01 44.29
C ASP A 415 -1.82 -9.39 43.70
N GLY A 416 -1.74 -9.50 42.37
CA GLY A 416 -1.25 -10.69 41.66
C GLY A 416 -2.22 -11.89 41.64
N LYS A 417 -3.49 -11.70 42.01
CA LYS A 417 -4.51 -12.77 42.00
C LYS A 417 -5.29 -12.77 40.68
N GLN A 418 -5.70 -13.96 40.22
CA GLN A 418 -6.70 -14.08 39.14
C GLN A 418 -8.03 -13.47 39.57
N ARG A 419 -8.69 -12.77 38.64
CA ARG A 419 -9.96 -12.07 38.90
C ARG A 419 -10.90 -12.18 37.71
N ARG A 420 -12.17 -11.93 37.97
CA ARG A 420 -13.23 -11.84 36.95
C ARG A 420 -13.21 -10.45 36.33
N ALA A 421 -13.21 -10.40 35.02
CA ALA A 421 -13.40 -9.20 34.21
C ALA A 421 -14.59 -9.42 33.26
N PHE A 422 -15.07 -8.37 32.61
CA PHE A 422 -16.20 -8.47 31.69
C PHE A 422 -15.92 -7.69 30.41
N VAL A 423 -16.38 -8.25 29.30
CA VAL A 423 -16.34 -7.62 27.98
C VAL A 423 -17.74 -7.61 27.41
N ARG A 424 -18.18 -6.47 26.90
CA ARG A 424 -19.40 -6.38 26.12
C ARG A 424 -19.12 -6.75 24.68
N VAL A 425 -19.85 -7.73 24.16
CA VAL A 425 -19.86 -8.11 22.75
C VAL A 425 -21.12 -7.52 22.12
N GLU A 426 -20.96 -6.70 21.09
CA GLU A 426 -22.06 -6.10 20.33
C GLU A 426 -22.05 -6.67 18.91
N THR A 427 -23.22 -7.06 18.43
CA THR A 427 -23.49 -7.56 17.08
C THR A 427 -24.67 -6.75 16.49
N PRO A 428 -24.93 -6.84 15.18
CA PRO A 428 -26.13 -6.24 14.59
C PRO A 428 -27.44 -6.72 15.24
N GLY A 429 -27.46 -7.95 15.77
CA GLY A 429 -28.63 -8.56 16.40
C GLY A 429 -28.84 -8.25 17.89
N GLY A 430 -27.84 -7.69 18.58
CA GLY A 430 -27.93 -7.38 20.01
C GLY A 430 -26.58 -7.24 20.71
N SER A 431 -26.60 -7.02 22.02
CA SER A 431 -25.41 -6.92 22.86
C SER A 431 -25.48 -7.80 24.09
N MET A 432 -24.33 -8.26 24.57
CA MET A 432 -24.22 -9.07 25.78
C MET A 432 -22.91 -8.84 26.51
N ASP A 433 -22.89 -9.16 27.81
CA ASP A 433 -21.67 -9.11 28.63
C ASP A 433 -21.13 -10.53 28.83
N MET A 434 -19.93 -10.79 28.33
CA MET A 434 -19.18 -12.02 28.54
C MET A 434 -18.27 -11.89 29.77
N GLU A 435 -18.30 -12.88 30.66
CA GLU A 435 -17.42 -12.98 31.82
C GLU A 435 -16.11 -13.69 31.43
N ILE A 436 -14.97 -13.14 31.85
CA ILE A 436 -13.64 -13.63 31.46
C ILE A 436 -12.72 -13.63 32.67
N GLU A 437 -11.87 -14.65 32.78
CA GLU A 437 -10.85 -14.73 33.83
C GLU A 437 -9.55 -14.10 33.36
N VAL A 438 -9.05 -13.11 34.11
CA VAL A 438 -7.78 -12.44 33.82
C VAL A 438 -6.67 -12.92 34.73
N ASP A 439 -5.45 -12.98 34.19
CA ASP A 439 -4.25 -13.33 34.95
C ASP A 439 -3.85 -12.24 35.98
N GLY A 440 -2.80 -12.49 36.76
CA GLY A 440 -2.29 -11.53 37.75
C GLY A 440 -1.77 -10.21 37.15
N ARG A 441 -1.58 -10.15 35.82
CA ARG A 441 -1.30 -8.90 35.11
C ARG A 441 -2.60 -8.20 34.75
N GLY A 442 -3.68 -8.92 34.45
CA GLY A 442 -4.98 -8.37 34.07
C GLY A 442 -5.26 -8.57 32.60
N ILE A 443 -4.67 -9.63 32.05
CA ILE A 443 -4.75 -10.01 30.65
C ILE A 443 -5.52 -11.31 30.57
N ALA A 444 -6.41 -11.41 29.59
CA ALA A 444 -7.06 -12.66 29.22
C ALA A 444 -6.89 -12.89 27.72
N THR A 445 -6.79 -14.16 27.32
CA THR A 445 -6.79 -14.57 25.92
C THR A 445 -8.03 -15.42 25.66
N VAL A 446 -8.82 -15.05 24.66
CA VAL A 446 -10.04 -15.75 24.25
C VAL A 446 -10.04 -15.93 22.74
N THR A 447 -10.41 -17.11 22.25
CA THR A 447 -10.54 -17.36 20.80
C THR A 447 -11.73 -16.63 20.20
N VAL A 448 -11.67 -16.28 18.91
CA VAL A 448 -12.81 -15.77 18.15
C VAL A 448 -14.00 -16.74 18.22
N ALA A 449 -13.76 -18.06 18.16
CA ALA A 449 -14.81 -19.07 18.32
C ALA A 449 -15.61 -18.91 19.63
N ALA A 450 -14.94 -18.71 20.76
CA ALA A 450 -15.59 -18.50 22.06
C ALA A 450 -16.39 -17.18 22.10
N ILE A 451 -15.92 -16.12 21.43
CA ILE A 451 -16.65 -14.85 21.33
C ILE A 451 -17.91 -15.01 20.47
N VAL A 452 -17.82 -15.74 19.35
CA VAL A 452 -18.94 -16.06 18.45
C VAL A 452 -20.00 -16.90 19.17
N GLU A 453 -19.56 -17.93 19.91
CA GLU A 453 -20.44 -18.76 20.74
C GLU A 453 -21.12 -17.94 21.83
N ALA A 454 -20.35 -17.13 22.56
CA ALA A 454 -20.91 -16.22 23.56
C ALA A 454 -21.97 -15.35 22.91
N ALA A 455 -21.66 -14.65 21.82
CA ALA A 455 -22.56 -13.75 21.10
C ALA A 455 -23.81 -14.42 20.46
N CYS A 456 -23.97 -15.74 20.58
CA CYS A 456 -25.04 -16.53 19.95
C CYS A 456 -25.09 -16.37 18.42
N LEU A 457 -23.94 -16.12 17.78
CA LEU A 457 -23.84 -16.07 16.33
C LEU A 457 -23.87 -17.48 15.74
N ALA A 458 -24.33 -17.61 14.49
CA ALA A 458 -24.36 -18.89 13.82
C ALA A 458 -22.92 -19.43 13.63
N PRO A 459 -22.58 -20.63 14.14
CA PRO A 459 -21.20 -21.13 14.11
C PRO A 459 -20.68 -21.41 12.70
N ASN A 460 -21.59 -21.62 11.74
CA ASN A 460 -21.30 -21.79 10.31
C ASN A 460 -21.70 -20.56 9.48
N GLY A 461 -21.91 -19.42 10.14
CA GLY A 461 -22.43 -18.21 9.53
C GLY A 461 -21.47 -17.54 8.54
N ASP A 462 -22.06 -16.66 7.74
CA ASP A 462 -21.38 -15.71 6.88
C ASP A 462 -20.48 -14.74 7.67
N PRO A 463 -19.53 -14.05 7.02
CA PRO A 463 -18.77 -12.97 7.64
C PRO A 463 -19.67 -11.91 8.30
N GLU A 464 -19.36 -11.55 9.55
CA GLU A 464 -20.15 -10.62 10.35
C GLU A 464 -19.26 -9.66 11.14
N ALA A 465 -19.77 -8.45 11.39
CA ALA A 465 -19.10 -7.47 12.21
C ALA A 465 -19.50 -7.63 13.67
N LEU A 466 -18.53 -7.57 14.57
CA LEU A 466 -18.75 -7.50 16.01
C LEU A 466 -17.89 -6.41 16.64
N SER A 467 -18.32 -5.91 17.79
CA SER A 467 -17.53 -4.97 18.59
C SER A 467 -17.32 -5.50 19.99
N LEU A 468 -16.10 -5.38 20.49
CA LEU A 468 -15.71 -5.75 21.84
C LEU A 468 -15.45 -4.49 22.64
N THR A 469 -16.13 -4.31 23.77
CA THR A 469 -15.90 -3.19 24.69
C THR A 469 -15.48 -3.71 26.05
N LEU A 470 -14.30 -3.34 26.53
CA LEU A 470 -13.87 -3.69 27.90
C LEU A 470 -14.80 -2.98 28.91
N LEU A 471 -15.25 -3.69 29.95
CA LEU A 471 -16.10 -3.10 30.99
C LEU A 471 -15.29 -2.79 32.24
N ARG A 472 -15.55 -1.64 32.85
CA ARG A 472 -14.96 -1.28 34.14
C ARG A 472 -15.73 -1.97 35.25
N THR A 473 -14.99 -2.63 36.14
CA THR A 473 -15.52 -3.24 37.36
C THR A 473 -14.87 -2.67 38.61
N ASN A 474 -15.65 -2.59 39.69
CA ASN A 474 -15.17 -2.09 40.97
C ASN A 474 -15.20 -3.23 41.99
N ALA A 475 -14.15 -3.38 42.81
CA ALA A 475 -14.02 -4.51 43.73
C ALA A 475 -15.20 -4.66 44.70
N ASP A 476 -15.87 -3.55 45.03
CA ASP A 476 -16.99 -3.49 45.99
C ASP A 476 -18.38 -3.34 45.31
N SER A 477 -18.48 -3.40 43.98
CA SER A 477 -19.74 -3.19 43.24
C SER A 477 -19.97 -4.22 42.14
N THR A 478 -21.22 -4.66 41.97
CA THR A 478 -21.65 -5.47 40.83
C THR A 478 -21.93 -4.65 39.58
N GLU A 479 -21.82 -3.32 39.67
CA GLU A 479 -22.08 -2.40 38.57
C GLU A 479 -20.98 -2.49 37.50
N ARG A 480 -21.40 -2.72 36.26
CA ARG A 480 -20.53 -2.82 35.08
C ARG A 480 -20.69 -1.54 34.28
N VAL A 481 -19.63 -0.74 34.21
CA VAL A 481 -19.67 0.53 33.48
C VAL A 481 -19.08 0.34 32.10
N LEU A 482 -19.84 0.71 31.07
CA LEU A 482 -19.38 0.71 29.69
C LEU A 482 -18.22 1.69 29.55
N THR A 483 -17.13 1.25 28.93
CA THR A 483 -15.96 2.09 28.67
C THR A 483 -15.84 2.43 27.20
N ARG A 484 -14.82 3.21 26.85
CA ARG A 484 -14.50 3.58 25.46
C ARG A 484 -13.47 2.65 24.83
N PHE A 485 -12.96 1.66 25.56
CA PHE A 485 -12.00 0.68 25.04
C PHE A 485 -12.74 -0.33 24.18
N LYS A 486 -13.09 0.11 22.97
CA LYS A 486 -13.90 -0.60 21.99
C LYS A 486 -13.07 -0.97 20.77
N ARG A 487 -13.15 -2.22 20.31
CA ARG A 487 -12.50 -2.72 19.10
C ARG A 487 -13.54 -3.34 18.19
N LYS A 488 -13.58 -2.91 16.94
CA LYS A 488 -14.37 -3.53 15.89
C LYS A 488 -13.60 -4.69 15.27
N LEU A 489 -14.29 -5.80 15.04
CA LEU A 489 -13.76 -7.00 14.41
C LEU A 489 -14.71 -7.42 13.28
N ILE A 490 -14.13 -8.01 12.25
CA ILE A 490 -14.89 -8.76 11.25
C ILE A 490 -14.45 -10.20 11.36
N VAL A 491 -15.41 -11.09 11.62
CA VAL A 491 -15.15 -12.51 11.84
C VAL A 491 -15.90 -13.32 10.80
N TRP A 492 -15.33 -14.46 10.40
CA TRP A 492 -15.99 -15.44 9.54
C TRP A 492 -16.17 -16.76 10.30
N PRO A 493 -17.30 -16.95 11.00
CA PRO A 493 -17.54 -18.15 11.81
C PRO A 493 -17.44 -19.46 11.01
N GLY A 494 -18.03 -19.46 9.80
CA GLY A 494 -17.99 -20.59 8.89
C GLY A 494 -16.63 -20.87 8.25
N PHE A 495 -15.62 -20.02 8.41
CA PHE A 495 -14.29 -20.25 7.83
C PHE A 495 -13.63 -21.49 8.46
N ARG A 496 -12.92 -22.27 7.64
CA ARG A 496 -12.16 -23.45 8.07
C ARG A 496 -10.70 -23.35 7.69
N ALA A 497 -10.40 -23.14 6.41
CA ALA A 497 -9.02 -23.04 5.95
C ALA A 497 -8.91 -22.37 4.58
N MET A 498 -7.71 -21.91 4.26
CA MET A 498 -7.30 -21.57 2.90
C MET A 498 -6.40 -22.69 2.38
N GLU A 499 -6.83 -23.42 1.36
CA GLU A 499 -6.08 -24.54 0.77
C GLU A 499 -5.65 -24.19 -0.66
N GLY A 500 -4.42 -23.68 -0.80
CA GLY A 500 -3.92 -23.17 -2.07
C GLY A 500 -4.70 -21.94 -2.52
N VAL A 501 -5.59 -22.14 -3.50
CA VAL A 501 -6.51 -21.12 -4.03
C VAL A 501 -7.95 -21.28 -3.53
N LEU A 502 -8.29 -22.40 -2.90
CA LEU A 502 -9.65 -22.70 -2.43
C LEU A 502 -9.85 -22.14 -1.02
N ILE A 503 -10.95 -21.39 -0.84
CA ILE A 503 -11.39 -20.89 0.47
C ILE A 503 -12.41 -21.89 1.02
N ARG A 504 -11.99 -22.69 2.00
CA ARG A 504 -12.89 -23.64 2.66
C ARG A 504 -13.69 -22.95 3.76
N SER A 505 -15.00 -22.98 3.59
CA SER A 505 -15.99 -22.68 4.62
C SER A 505 -16.93 -23.88 4.79
N GLU A 506 -17.65 -23.95 5.90
CA GLU A 506 -18.70 -24.97 6.09
C GLU A 506 -19.83 -24.82 5.08
N ASP A 507 -20.34 -23.59 4.97
CA ASP A 507 -21.38 -23.21 4.02
C ASP A 507 -20.82 -22.16 3.04
N PRO A 508 -21.23 -22.16 1.77
CA PRO A 508 -20.91 -21.09 0.83
C PRO A 508 -21.44 -19.74 1.35
N PRO A 509 -20.60 -18.69 1.43
CA PRO A 509 -21.04 -17.43 2.01
C PRO A 509 -22.09 -16.75 1.13
N ARG A 510 -23.21 -16.35 1.74
CA ARG A 510 -24.35 -15.77 1.01
C ARG A 510 -24.23 -14.27 0.83
N ASN A 511 -23.60 -13.59 1.79
CA ASN A 511 -23.32 -12.16 1.73
C ASN A 511 -22.08 -11.78 0.88
N PHE A 512 -21.49 -12.72 0.12
CA PHE A 512 -20.42 -12.40 -0.82
C PHE A 512 -20.96 -11.64 -2.04
N ILE A 513 -20.25 -10.58 -2.43
CA ILE A 513 -20.62 -9.71 -3.54
C ILE A 513 -19.67 -9.95 -4.71
N ASP A 514 -20.09 -10.79 -5.66
CA ASP A 514 -19.38 -11.04 -6.92
C ASP A 514 -19.05 -9.72 -7.65
N ALA A 515 -20.02 -8.80 -7.63
CA ALA A 515 -19.89 -7.46 -8.18
C ALA A 515 -18.93 -6.54 -7.41
N GLU A 516 -18.23 -6.96 -6.35
CA GLU A 516 -17.18 -6.13 -5.70
C GLU A 516 -15.82 -6.86 -5.56
N ALA A 517 -15.80 -8.17 -5.82
CA ALA A 517 -14.61 -9.01 -5.88
C ALA A 517 -13.71 -8.83 -7.14
N ARG A 518 -12.42 -9.18 -7.03
CA ARG A 518 -11.43 -9.22 -8.12
C ARG A 518 -10.56 -10.47 -7.96
N HIS A 519 -10.37 -11.26 -9.01
CA HIS A 519 -9.64 -12.53 -8.97
C HIS A 519 -10.15 -13.56 -7.94
N VAL A 520 -11.38 -13.39 -7.45
CA VAL A 520 -12.09 -14.34 -6.58
C VAL A 520 -13.39 -14.70 -7.27
N VAL A 521 -13.63 -16.00 -7.44
CA VAL A 521 -14.80 -16.55 -8.14
C VAL A 521 -15.46 -17.64 -7.30
N ARG A 522 -16.73 -17.93 -7.59
CA ARG A 522 -17.41 -19.12 -7.08
C ARG A 522 -17.06 -20.33 -7.95
N ASP A 523 -16.81 -21.47 -7.32
CA ASP A 523 -16.72 -22.76 -8.00
C ASP A 523 -18.12 -23.33 -8.30
N ASP A 524 -18.18 -24.49 -8.96
CA ASP A 524 -19.44 -25.15 -9.32
C ASP A 524 -20.31 -25.54 -8.11
N ALA A 525 -19.71 -25.66 -6.92
CA ALA A 525 -20.39 -25.93 -5.65
C ALA A 525 -20.75 -24.65 -4.87
N GLY A 526 -20.43 -23.47 -5.42
CA GLY A 526 -20.71 -22.16 -4.83
C GLY A 526 -19.65 -21.65 -3.86
N PHE A 527 -18.61 -22.43 -3.56
CA PHE A 527 -17.51 -22.03 -2.67
C PHE A 527 -16.60 -21.03 -3.35
N LEU A 528 -15.95 -20.19 -2.54
CA LEU A 528 -15.07 -19.15 -3.06
C LEU A 528 -13.68 -19.72 -3.34
N CYS A 529 -13.09 -19.33 -4.47
CA CYS A 529 -11.71 -19.65 -4.80
C CYS A 529 -11.06 -18.49 -5.56
N LEU A 530 -9.74 -18.37 -5.41
CA LEU A 530 -8.93 -17.48 -6.21
C LEU A 530 -8.83 -18.01 -7.66
N GLU A 531 -8.89 -17.12 -8.64
CA GLU A 531 -8.82 -17.46 -10.07
C GLU A 531 -7.59 -18.30 -10.42
N ARG A 532 -7.78 -19.49 -11.00
CA ARG A 532 -6.68 -20.43 -11.28
C ARG A 532 -5.72 -19.98 -12.37
N GLY A 533 -6.10 -18.98 -13.19
CA GLY A 533 -5.29 -18.47 -14.29
C GLY A 533 -3.99 -17.79 -13.85
N GLY A 534 -3.88 -17.39 -12.57
CA GLY A 534 -2.71 -16.70 -12.04
C GLY A 534 -2.51 -15.29 -12.60
N GLY A 535 -1.31 -14.73 -12.45
CA GLY A 535 -0.94 -13.42 -12.98
C GLY A 535 -1.24 -12.22 -12.07
N TYR A 536 -1.77 -12.45 -10.88
CA TYR A 536 -2.07 -11.44 -9.87
C TYR A 536 -1.42 -11.81 -8.52
N VAL A 537 -1.12 -10.78 -7.71
CA VAL A 537 -0.44 -10.95 -6.41
C VAL A 537 -1.44 -11.22 -5.28
N GLU A 538 -2.58 -10.53 -5.31
CA GLU A 538 -3.67 -10.65 -4.34
C GLU A 538 -5.00 -10.66 -5.08
N GLY A 539 -5.95 -11.48 -4.61
CA GLY A 539 -7.35 -11.32 -4.95
C GLY A 539 -8.02 -10.32 -4.02
N ARG A 540 -9.14 -9.75 -4.44
CA ARG A 540 -10.02 -8.97 -3.58
C ARG A 540 -11.33 -9.72 -3.37
N ILE A 541 -11.68 -9.94 -2.12
CA ILE A 541 -12.95 -10.51 -1.69
C ILE A 541 -13.83 -9.40 -1.09
N ALA A 542 -15.12 -9.45 -1.36
CA ALA A 542 -16.06 -8.42 -0.96
C ALA A 542 -17.29 -9.04 -0.30
N PHE A 543 -17.70 -8.51 0.84
CA PHE A 543 -18.87 -8.96 1.59
C PHE A 543 -19.79 -7.80 1.94
N GLU A 544 -21.09 -8.05 1.96
CA GLU A 544 -22.07 -7.16 2.59
C GLU A 544 -22.13 -7.50 4.08
N ILE A 545 -21.68 -6.58 4.93
CA ILE A 545 -21.59 -6.77 6.38
C ILE A 545 -22.29 -5.61 7.07
N GLY A 546 -23.37 -5.91 7.81
CA GLY A 546 -24.16 -4.88 8.48
C GLY A 546 -24.76 -3.84 7.52
N GLY A 547 -25.08 -4.22 6.28
CA GLY A 547 -25.59 -3.31 5.25
C GLY A 547 -24.53 -2.42 4.58
N HIS A 548 -23.24 -2.68 4.84
CA HIS A 548 -22.13 -1.95 4.25
C HIS A 548 -21.20 -2.88 3.46
N LEU A 549 -20.64 -2.36 2.37
CA LEU A 549 -19.62 -3.05 1.60
C LEU A 549 -18.30 -3.10 2.40
N SER A 550 -17.82 -4.31 2.67
CA SER A 550 -16.51 -4.54 3.28
C SER A 550 -15.58 -5.25 2.27
N LEU A 551 -14.43 -4.64 1.99
CA LEU A 551 -13.46 -5.12 1.01
C LEU A 551 -12.21 -5.67 1.72
N PHE A 552 -11.72 -6.81 1.25
CA PHE A 552 -10.52 -7.43 1.79
C PHE A 552 -9.58 -7.91 0.68
N ALA A 553 -8.28 -7.75 0.89
CA ALA A 553 -7.23 -8.36 0.09
C ALA A 553 -6.88 -9.76 0.60
N LEU A 554 -6.74 -10.68 -0.33
CA LEU A 554 -6.60 -12.11 -0.10
C LEU A 554 -5.41 -12.65 -0.88
N ARG A 555 -4.43 -13.23 -0.18
CA ARG A 555 -3.31 -13.93 -0.80
C ARG A 555 -3.60 -15.42 -0.90
N ALA A 556 -3.20 -16.03 -2.02
CA ALA A 556 -3.22 -17.48 -2.14
C ALA A 556 -2.20 -18.11 -1.16
N LYS A 557 -2.57 -19.22 -0.52
CA LYS A 557 -1.64 -20.00 0.31
C LYS A 557 -0.85 -20.99 -0.55
N LEU A 558 -0.02 -20.45 -1.43
CA LEU A 558 0.87 -21.20 -2.31
C LEU A 558 2.22 -20.51 -2.43
N LEU A 559 3.24 -21.25 -2.85
CA LEU A 559 4.55 -20.68 -3.12
C LEU A 559 4.46 -19.76 -4.34
N SER A 560 4.69 -18.47 -4.11
CA SER A 560 4.71 -17.45 -5.16
C SER A 560 5.84 -16.44 -4.90
N GLY A 561 6.18 -15.68 -5.93
CA GLY A 561 7.15 -14.61 -5.82
C GLY A 561 6.69 -13.36 -6.56
N VAL A 562 7.23 -12.22 -6.15
CA VAL A 562 7.15 -10.96 -6.89
C VAL A 562 8.52 -10.31 -6.92
N LEU A 563 8.84 -9.65 -8.03
CA LEU A 563 9.97 -8.75 -8.12
C LEU A 563 9.48 -7.36 -7.70
N GLU A 564 9.98 -6.89 -6.56
CA GLU A 564 9.73 -5.53 -6.09
C GLU A 564 10.89 -4.63 -6.47
N ARG A 565 10.58 -3.61 -7.27
CA ARG A 565 11.53 -2.60 -7.68
C ARG A 565 11.57 -1.45 -6.69
N VAL A 566 12.71 -0.76 -6.64
CA VAL A 566 12.87 0.38 -5.72
C VAL A 566 11.93 1.53 -6.03
N ASP A 567 11.36 1.66 -7.21
CA ASP A 567 10.33 2.68 -7.48
C ASP A 567 8.95 2.33 -6.88
N GLY A 568 8.82 1.16 -6.24
CA GLY A 568 7.57 0.65 -5.68
C GLY A 568 6.73 -0.17 -6.65
N THR A 569 7.23 -0.41 -7.87
CA THR A 569 6.59 -1.29 -8.84
C THR A 569 6.77 -2.75 -8.39
N VAL A 570 5.68 -3.52 -8.48
CA VAL A 570 5.66 -4.93 -8.10
C VAL A 570 5.25 -5.76 -9.32
N MET A 571 6.11 -6.68 -9.74
CA MET A 571 5.87 -7.54 -10.90
C MET A 571 5.73 -9.01 -10.44
N PRO A 572 4.73 -9.76 -10.93
CA PRO A 572 4.64 -11.19 -10.68
C PRO A 572 5.91 -11.92 -11.12
N TRP A 573 6.48 -12.76 -10.25
CA TRP A 573 7.66 -13.56 -10.56
C TRP A 573 7.27 -14.95 -11.05
N ARG A 574 7.89 -15.40 -12.14
CA ARG A 574 7.77 -16.77 -12.62
C ARG A 574 8.82 -17.64 -11.92
N LEU A 575 8.38 -18.65 -11.18
CA LEU A 575 9.27 -19.64 -10.56
C LEU A 575 10.18 -20.29 -11.62
N GLY A 576 11.47 -20.43 -11.29
CA GLY A 576 12.52 -20.86 -12.21
C GLY A 576 13.02 -19.76 -13.15
N GLY A 577 12.59 -18.51 -12.97
CA GLY A 577 13.08 -17.36 -13.72
C GLY A 577 14.56 -17.06 -13.46
N VAL A 578 15.16 -16.22 -14.30
CA VAL A 578 16.57 -15.82 -14.17
C VAL A 578 16.65 -14.42 -13.60
N ILE A 579 17.41 -14.25 -12.51
CA ILE A 579 17.75 -12.94 -11.96
C ILE A 579 19.13 -12.57 -12.48
N VAL A 580 19.18 -11.50 -13.26
CA VAL A 580 20.45 -10.91 -13.73
C VAL A 580 20.85 -9.82 -12.76
N LYS A 581 22.04 -9.95 -12.16
CA LYS A 581 22.57 -8.96 -11.22
C LYS A 581 23.32 -7.86 -11.96
N GLY A 582 22.74 -6.65 -11.99
CA GLY A 582 23.36 -5.46 -12.55
C GLY A 582 23.41 -4.28 -11.59
N SER A 583 23.88 -3.13 -12.09
CA SER A 583 24.00 -1.91 -11.28
C SER A 583 22.65 -1.25 -11.00
N ALA A 584 21.69 -1.39 -11.92
CA ALA A 584 20.35 -0.82 -11.81
C ALA A 584 19.41 -1.65 -10.92
N THR A 585 19.50 -2.98 -10.98
CA THR A 585 18.66 -3.91 -10.20
C THR A 585 19.20 -4.20 -8.80
N LYS A 586 20.39 -3.68 -8.47
CA LYS A 586 21.05 -3.92 -7.18
C LYS A 586 20.14 -3.64 -5.99
N SER A 587 19.32 -2.62 -6.08
CA SER A 587 18.48 -2.18 -4.97
C SER A 587 17.09 -2.85 -4.95
N ASP A 588 16.75 -3.64 -5.97
CA ASP A 588 15.49 -4.38 -6.07
C ASP A 588 15.51 -5.63 -5.16
N ALA A 589 14.33 -6.21 -4.93
CA ALA A 589 14.18 -7.41 -4.11
C ALA A 589 13.21 -8.42 -4.73
N LEU A 590 13.57 -9.70 -4.67
CA LEU A 590 12.64 -10.80 -4.89
C LEU A 590 11.91 -11.11 -3.59
N VAL A 591 10.60 -10.87 -3.53
CA VAL A 591 9.78 -11.18 -2.35
C VAL A 591 9.03 -12.47 -2.58
N LEU A 592 9.29 -13.46 -1.73
CA LEU A 592 8.65 -14.77 -1.77
C LEU A 592 7.55 -14.85 -0.73
N THR A 593 6.45 -15.50 -1.09
CA THR A 593 5.37 -15.89 -0.18
C THR A 593 5.36 -17.41 -0.07
N SER A 594 5.25 -17.95 1.14
CA SER A 594 5.10 -19.39 1.35
C SER A 594 4.18 -19.69 2.53
N PRO A 595 3.25 -20.66 2.40
CA PRO A 595 2.44 -21.12 3.52
C PRO A 595 3.19 -22.08 4.47
N ASP A 596 4.39 -22.54 4.10
CA ASP A 596 5.17 -23.50 4.88
C ASP A 596 6.09 -22.77 5.87
N GLU A 597 5.64 -22.68 7.12
CA GLU A 597 6.34 -22.04 8.23
C GLU A 597 7.71 -22.68 8.55
N ARG A 598 7.91 -23.94 8.15
CA ARG A 598 9.12 -24.73 8.41
C ARG A 598 10.00 -24.93 7.19
N ALA A 599 9.67 -24.25 6.09
CA ALA A 599 10.48 -24.33 4.89
C ALA A 599 11.92 -23.86 5.15
N VAL A 600 12.83 -24.32 4.31
CA VAL A 600 14.22 -23.87 4.26
C VAL A 600 14.44 -23.19 2.92
N LEU A 601 15.05 -22.00 2.95
CA LEU A 601 15.42 -21.28 1.75
C LEU A 601 16.93 -21.37 1.54
N ARG A 602 17.36 -21.94 0.42
CA ARG A 602 18.76 -22.02 0.02
C ARG A 602 19.03 -20.93 -1.02
N ILE A 603 20.01 -20.08 -0.76
CA ILE A 603 20.40 -18.98 -1.64
C ILE A 603 21.89 -19.15 -1.91
N GLY A 604 22.25 -19.77 -3.04
CA GLY A 604 23.63 -20.17 -3.31
C GLY A 604 24.17 -21.07 -2.19
N SER A 605 25.22 -20.63 -1.50
CA SER A 605 25.82 -21.34 -0.36
C SER A 605 25.11 -21.09 0.99
N ARG A 606 24.28 -20.04 1.08
CA ARG A 606 23.59 -19.65 2.31
C ARG A 606 22.32 -20.46 2.52
N THR A 607 22.07 -20.87 3.76
CA THR A 607 20.85 -21.58 4.16
C THR A 607 20.11 -20.78 5.22
N ILE A 608 18.84 -20.50 4.97
CA ILE A 608 17.97 -19.74 5.86
C ILE A 608 16.87 -20.68 6.35
N VAL A 609 16.83 -20.89 7.66
CA VAL A 609 15.94 -21.88 8.30
C VAL A 609 14.67 -21.18 8.79
N ASN A 610 13.51 -21.75 8.48
CA ASN A 610 12.18 -21.26 8.90
C ASN A 610 11.92 -19.77 8.56
N PRO A 611 12.17 -19.29 7.32
CA PRO A 611 12.03 -17.87 6.98
C PRO A 611 10.59 -17.34 7.12
N PHE A 612 9.59 -18.24 7.10
CA PHE A 612 8.15 -17.94 7.09
C PHE A 612 7.41 -18.24 8.40
N ARG A 613 8.10 -18.66 9.48
CA ARG A 613 7.43 -19.16 10.72
C ARG A 613 6.49 -18.18 11.41
N GLU A 614 6.73 -16.89 11.28
CA GLU A 614 5.94 -15.83 11.94
C GLU A 614 5.45 -14.78 10.94
N ARG A 615 5.62 -15.04 9.64
CA ARG A 615 5.30 -14.10 8.58
C ARG A 615 5.08 -14.81 7.24
N PRO A 616 4.16 -14.31 6.40
CA PRO A 616 3.85 -14.96 5.13
C PRO A 616 4.94 -14.75 4.06
N THR A 617 5.84 -13.76 4.23
CA THR A 617 6.77 -13.32 3.18
C THR A 617 8.22 -13.24 3.63
N TYR A 618 9.14 -13.40 2.67
CA TYR A 618 10.58 -13.22 2.84
C TYR A 618 11.16 -12.46 1.64
N ALA A 619 11.82 -11.32 1.89
CA ALA A 619 12.43 -10.49 0.85
C ALA A 619 13.91 -10.85 0.66
N ILE A 620 14.30 -11.11 -0.59
CA ILE A 620 15.67 -11.43 -0.99
C ILE A 620 16.21 -10.25 -1.82
N PRO A 621 17.10 -9.41 -1.25
CA PRO A 621 17.73 -8.31 -1.97
C PRO A 621 18.61 -8.82 -3.10
N ILE A 622 18.51 -8.24 -4.29
CA ILE A 622 19.35 -8.65 -5.43
C ILE A 622 20.83 -8.34 -5.17
N ALA A 623 21.13 -7.25 -4.44
CA ALA A 623 22.49 -6.85 -4.07
C ALA A 623 23.33 -7.97 -3.44
N ILE A 624 22.71 -8.82 -2.61
CA ILE A 624 23.39 -9.82 -1.78
C ILE A 624 23.53 -11.18 -2.46
N LEU A 625 23.04 -11.31 -3.69
CA LEU A 625 23.09 -12.57 -4.42
C LEU A 625 24.48 -12.73 -5.05
N ASP A 626 25.16 -13.82 -4.75
CA ASP A 626 26.52 -14.10 -5.25
C ASP A 626 26.53 -15.15 -6.37
N GLY A 627 25.39 -15.35 -7.05
CA GLY A 627 25.18 -16.36 -8.10
C GLY A 627 24.56 -17.66 -7.58
N GLY A 628 24.17 -18.53 -8.52
CA GLY A 628 23.62 -19.86 -8.25
C GLY A 628 22.10 -19.88 -8.04
N ASP A 629 21.58 -21.02 -7.59
CA ASP A 629 20.14 -21.23 -7.46
C ASP A 629 19.58 -20.72 -6.13
N ILE A 630 18.39 -20.13 -6.21
CA ILE A 630 17.49 -19.89 -5.09
C ILE A 630 16.49 -21.04 -5.06
N VAL A 631 16.54 -21.86 -4.02
CA VAL A 631 15.72 -23.07 -3.88
C VAL A 631 14.90 -22.99 -2.61
N HIS A 632 13.58 -23.15 -2.75
CA HIS A 632 12.67 -23.36 -1.64
C HIS A 632 12.56 -24.86 -1.37
N VAL A 633 12.82 -25.26 -0.12
CA VAL A 633 12.70 -26.65 0.33
C VAL A 633 11.58 -26.69 1.37
N SER A 634 10.44 -27.24 0.97
CA SER A 634 9.31 -27.46 1.88
C SER A 634 9.60 -28.61 2.86
N GLU A 635 8.96 -28.59 4.04
CA GLU A 635 9.00 -29.70 4.99
C GLU A 635 8.36 -30.98 4.41
N THR A 636 7.32 -30.83 3.59
CA THR A 636 6.50 -31.95 3.07
C THR A 636 6.57 -32.12 1.55
N GLY A 637 7.15 -31.16 0.84
CA GLY A 637 7.20 -31.11 -0.62
C GLY A 637 8.60 -31.29 -1.21
N ALA A 638 8.65 -31.41 -2.54
CA ALA A 638 9.91 -31.44 -3.28
C ALA A 638 10.57 -30.04 -3.32
N PRO A 639 11.91 -29.96 -3.39
CA PRO A 639 12.62 -28.71 -3.62
C PRO A 639 12.11 -28.03 -4.90
N THR A 640 11.78 -26.75 -4.81
CA THR A 640 11.29 -25.93 -5.92
C THR A 640 12.31 -24.85 -6.25
N LEU A 641 12.75 -24.82 -7.51
CA LEU A 641 13.61 -23.76 -8.02
C LEU A 641 12.81 -22.46 -8.13
N ILE A 642 13.23 -21.46 -7.35
CA ILE A 642 12.61 -20.13 -7.34
C ILE A 642 13.18 -19.27 -8.46
N ALA A 643 14.50 -19.20 -8.52
CA ALA A 643 15.23 -18.42 -9.50
C ALA A 643 16.66 -18.94 -9.62
N THR A 644 17.27 -18.71 -10.78
CA THR A 644 18.73 -18.86 -10.96
C THR A 644 19.33 -17.46 -11.06
N VAL A 645 20.35 -17.20 -10.24
CA VAL A 645 21.06 -15.93 -10.21
C VAL A 645 22.25 -16.03 -11.15
N GLU A 646 22.28 -15.13 -12.12
CA GLU A 646 23.35 -15.04 -13.11
C GLU A 646 24.08 -13.72 -12.99
N SER A 647 25.40 -13.79 -13.17
CA SER A 647 26.25 -12.61 -13.25
C SER A 647 26.16 -12.00 -14.65
N ALA A 648 26.13 -10.68 -14.71
CA ALA A 648 26.17 -9.88 -15.93
C ALA A 648 27.61 -9.53 -16.33
N SER A 649 27.91 -9.51 -17.62
CA SER A 649 29.10 -8.83 -18.12
C SER A 649 28.83 -8.11 -19.42
N MET A 650 29.28 -6.86 -19.47
CA MET A 650 29.13 -6.00 -20.64
C MET A 650 30.31 -6.20 -21.60
N PRO A 651 30.05 -6.55 -22.86
CA PRO A 651 31.09 -6.54 -23.90
C PRO A 651 31.54 -5.10 -24.20
N SER A 652 32.83 -4.91 -24.48
CA SER A 652 33.40 -3.60 -24.83
C SER A 652 33.17 -3.19 -26.28
N ASP A 653 32.99 -4.17 -27.16
CA ASP A 653 32.65 -3.96 -28.57
C ASP A 653 31.71 -5.09 -29.03
N VAL A 654 30.73 -4.75 -29.86
CA VAL A 654 29.75 -5.70 -30.42
C VAL A 654 29.47 -5.32 -31.87
N THR A 655 29.76 -6.25 -32.78
CA THR A 655 29.46 -6.12 -34.21
C THR A 655 28.54 -7.26 -34.64
N ILE A 656 27.46 -6.91 -35.34
CA ILE A 656 26.44 -7.85 -35.78
C ILE A 656 26.26 -7.69 -37.29
N ARG A 657 26.21 -8.81 -38.00
CA ARG A 657 25.85 -8.85 -39.41
C ARG A 657 24.84 -9.97 -39.64
N THR A 658 23.60 -9.60 -39.94
CA THR A 658 22.50 -10.54 -40.20
C THR A 658 22.13 -10.53 -41.67
N TRP A 659 21.84 -11.71 -42.23
CA TRP A 659 21.31 -11.89 -43.58
C TRP A 659 20.25 -13.00 -43.59
N SER A 660 19.58 -13.22 -44.72
CA SER A 660 18.61 -14.31 -44.84
C SER A 660 19.31 -15.67 -44.75
N GLY A 661 18.97 -16.47 -43.74
CA GLY A 661 19.57 -17.78 -43.50
C GLY A 661 20.86 -17.77 -42.67
N GLY A 662 21.29 -16.64 -42.09
CA GLY A 662 22.46 -16.65 -41.20
C GLY A 662 22.77 -15.33 -40.48
N THR A 663 23.54 -15.43 -39.41
CA THR A 663 23.98 -14.28 -38.60
C THR A 663 25.43 -14.47 -38.18
N ARG A 664 26.25 -13.43 -38.28
CA ARG A 664 27.60 -13.36 -37.72
C ARG A 664 27.64 -12.36 -36.58
N ILE A 665 28.20 -12.79 -35.45
CA ILE A 665 28.30 -12.00 -34.23
C ILE A 665 29.77 -11.97 -33.82
N SER A 666 30.30 -10.78 -33.57
CA SER A 666 31.63 -10.59 -33.01
C SER A 666 31.52 -9.68 -31.80
N PHE A 667 32.14 -10.05 -30.68
CA PHE A 667 32.17 -9.20 -29.50
C PHE A 667 33.49 -9.36 -28.74
N GLU A 668 33.84 -8.35 -27.95
CA GLU A 668 35.04 -8.35 -27.10
C GLU A 668 34.65 -8.25 -25.62
N MET A 669 35.23 -9.12 -24.79
CA MET A 669 35.00 -9.13 -23.34
C MET A 669 36.13 -8.43 -22.59
N PRO A 670 35.89 -7.89 -21.38
CA PRO A 670 36.95 -7.29 -20.56
C PRO A 670 37.98 -8.33 -20.04
N PHE A 671 37.70 -9.62 -20.20
CA PHE A 671 38.54 -10.75 -19.79
C PHE A 671 38.74 -11.74 -20.94
N ASN A 672 39.73 -12.65 -20.79
CA ASN A 672 39.97 -13.69 -21.78
C ASN A 672 38.87 -14.77 -21.71
N VAL A 673 38.31 -15.14 -22.85
CA VAL A 673 37.16 -16.07 -22.92
C VAL A 673 37.64 -17.52 -22.95
N GLY A 674 37.19 -18.33 -21.99
CA GLY A 674 37.45 -19.76 -21.89
C GLY A 674 36.39 -20.65 -22.53
N GLY A 675 35.17 -20.12 -22.73
CA GLY A 675 34.07 -20.85 -23.37
C GLY A 675 32.88 -19.95 -23.68
N ILE A 676 32.02 -20.41 -24.59
CA ILE A 676 30.72 -19.81 -24.89
C ILE A 676 29.60 -20.83 -24.81
N MET A 677 28.43 -20.38 -24.36
CA MET A 677 27.17 -21.11 -24.44
C MET A 677 26.17 -20.27 -25.22
N VAL A 678 25.65 -20.85 -26.30
CA VAL A 678 24.70 -20.20 -27.19
C VAL A 678 23.35 -20.86 -27.00
N THR A 679 22.32 -20.08 -26.71
CA THR A 679 20.94 -20.54 -26.60
C THR A 679 20.12 -19.97 -27.74
N LEU A 680 19.40 -20.85 -28.43
CA LEU A 680 18.47 -20.53 -29.51
C LEU A 680 17.04 -20.70 -29.01
N GLN A 681 16.21 -19.68 -29.23
CA GLN A 681 14.77 -19.72 -28.98
C GLN A 681 14.00 -19.43 -30.28
N THR A 682 13.05 -20.28 -30.63
CA THR A 682 12.22 -20.20 -31.84
C THR A 682 10.88 -19.49 -31.55
N GLU A 683 10.15 -19.05 -32.58
CA GLU A 683 8.83 -18.39 -32.43
C GLU A 683 7.73 -19.31 -31.87
N ASP A 684 7.89 -20.64 -31.92
CA ASP A 684 6.97 -21.62 -31.33
C ASP A 684 7.34 -22.01 -29.89
N GLY A 685 8.35 -21.35 -29.31
CA GLY A 685 8.77 -21.52 -27.93
C GLY A 685 9.76 -22.67 -27.69
N HIS A 686 10.21 -23.36 -28.74
CA HIS A 686 11.28 -24.36 -28.65
C HIS A 686 12.62 -23.69 -28.28
N ARG A 687 13.41 -24.39 -27.46
CA ARG A 687 14.72 -23.94 -26.99
C ARG A 687 15.76 -25.00 -27.22
N ASP A 688 16.88 -24.59 -27.79
CA ASP A 688 18.05 -25.45 -28.03
C ASP A 688 19.32 -24.74 -27.54
N GLN A 689 20.33 -25.52 -27.14
CA GLN A 689 21.56 -25.01 -26.54
C GLN A 689 22.80 -25.69 -27.11
N SER A 690 23.86 -24.91 -27.29
CA SER A 690 25.14 -25.34 -27.80
C SER A 690 26.27 -24.78 -26.94
N GLU A 691 27.18 -25.62 -26.49
CA GLU A 691 28.34 -25.24 -25.66
C GLU A 691 29.65 -25.48 -26.42
N VAL A 692 30.57 -24.53 -26.29
CA VAL A 692 31.89 -24.60 -26.90
C VAL A 692 32.92 -24.15 -25.88
N SER A 693 33.89 -25.02 -25.60
CA SER A 693 35.05 -24.70 -24.77
C SER A 693 36.26 -24.35 -25.64
N PHE A 694 36.98 -23.30 -25.26
CA PHE A 694 38.25 -22.88 -25.89
C PHE A 694 39.45 -23.13 -24.98
N ASP A 695 39.23 -23.59 -23.74
CA ASP A 695 40.27 -23.91 -22.78
C ASP A 695 40.29 -25.41 -22.44
N ARG A 696 40.91 -25.78 -21.31
CA ARG A 696 41.06 -27.19 -20.89
C ARG A 696 39.82 -27.77 -20.22
N LEU A 697 38.79 -26.96 -19.96
CA LEU A 697 37.56 -27.45 -19.34
C LEU A 697 36.70 -28.14 -20.41
N PRO A 698 36.13 -29.33 -20.13
CA PRO A 698 35.26 -30.02 -21.09
C PRO A 698 33.96 -29.23 -21.33
N ALA A 699 33.40 -29.37 -22.52
CA ALA A 699 32.03 -28.90 -22.80
C ALA A 699 31.03 -29.95 -22.31
N ALA A 700 30.00 -29.54 -21.56
CA ALA A 700 28.95 -30.44 -21.07
C ALA A 700 27.88 -30.71 -22.14
N LEU A 701 27.62 -29.75 -23.02
CA LEU A 701 26.69 -29.88 -24.15
C LEU A 701 27.41 -30.05 -25.49
N SER A 702 26.78 -30.76 -26.42
CA SER A 702 27.27 -30.91 -27.79
C SER A 702 27.07 -29.63 -28.60
N CYS A 703 28.00 -29.38 -29.53
CA CYS A 703 27.84 -28.29 -30.51
C CYS A 703 26.69 -28.61 -31.47
N GLN A 704 25.73 -27.70 -31.62
CA GLN A 704 24.56 -27.88 -32.47
C GLN A 704 24.83 -27.51 -33.93
N PHE A 705 24.05 -28.07 -34.86
CA PHE A 705 24.22 -27.90 -36.31
C PHE A 705 24.09 -26.45 -36.79
N TRP A 706 23.41 -25.59 -36.00
CA TRP A 706 23.20 -24.18 -36.32
C TRP A 706 24.32 -23.26 -35.83
N LEU A 707 25.30 -23.75 -35.05
CA LEU A 707 26.49 -23.00 -34.62
C LEU A 707 27.71 -23.40 -35.46
N LEU A 708 28.26 -22.47 -36.23
CA LEU A 708 29.37 -22.69 -37.15
C LEU A 708 30.67 -22.04 -36.66
N ASP A 709 31.76 -22.82 -36.68
CA ASP A 709 33.16 -22.39 -36.56
C ASP A 709 33.42 -21.24 -35.55
N PRO A 710 33.02 -21.40 -34.28
CA PRO A 710 33.21 -20.39 -33.25
C PRO A 710 34.70 -20.19 -32.96
N LYS A 711 35.17 -18.93 -33.02
CA LYS A 711 36.58 -18.54 -32.85
C LYS A 711 36.78 -17.63 -31.66
N VAL A 712 37.87 -17.84 -30.93
CA VAL A 712 38.30 -16.98 -29.83
C VAL A 712 39.76 -16.56 -30.00
N HIS A 713 40.00 -15.26 -29.88
CA HIS A 713 41.32 -14.63 -29.88
C HIS A 713 41.50 -13.81 -28.60
N GLY A 714 41.86 -14.49 -27.51
CA GLY A 714 42.00 -13.88 -26.18
C GLY A 714 40.65 -13.39 -25.66
N ARG A 715 40.39 -12.09 -25.84
CA ARG A 715 39.17 -11.40 -25.38
C ARG A 715 38.06 -11.34 -26.43
N LYS A 716 38.42 -11.51 -27.70
CA LYS A 716 37.50 -11.38 -28.83
C LYS A 716 36.92 -12.73 -29.21
N VAL A 717 35.61 -12.77 -29.38
CA VAL A 717 34.84 -13.93 -29.83
C VAL A 717 34.20 -13.61 -31.18
N GLU A 718 34.26 -14.53 -32.12
CA GLU A 718 33.54 -14.47 -33.39
C GLU A 718 32.76 -15.77 -33.61
N ILE A 719 31.46 -15.68 -33.83
CA ILE A 719 30.58 -16.81 -34.09
C ILE A 719 29.75 -16.59 -35.36
N GLU A 720 29.54 -17.67 -36.10
CA GLU A 720 28.65 -17.68 -37.26
C GLU A 720 27.51 -18.67 -37.00
N LEU A 721 26.29 -18.27 -37.35
CA LEU A 721 25.08 -19.04 -37.11
C LEU A 721 24.40 -19.36 -38.43
N ASN A 722 24.01 -20.62 -38.63
CA ASN A 722 23.32 -21.11 -39.82
C ASN A 722 21.82 -21.22 -39.57
N GLY A 723 21.06 -20.29 -40.17
CA GLY A 723 19.60 -20.26 -40.11
C GLY A 723 18.91 -20.97 -41.27
N ALA A 724 19.62 -21.43 -42.30
CA ALA A 724 19.04 -22.13 -43.44
C ALA A 724 18.15 -23.35 -43.07
N PRO A 725 18.53 -24.21 -42.10
CA PRO A 725 17.70 -25.35 -41.67
C PRO A 725 16.59 -24.99 -40.68
N LEU A 726 16.53 -23.75 -40.22
CA LEU A 726 15.54 -23.29 -39.22
C LEU A 726 14.31 -22.72 -39.90
N THR A 727 13.33 -22.29 -39.11
CA THR A 727 12.10 -21.66 -39.61
C THR A 727 11.83 -20.36 -38.84
N GLY A 728 11.36 -19.32 -39.53
CA GLY A 728 10.93 -18.05 -38.91
C GLY A 728 12.08 -17.20 -38.34
N LEU A 729 11.78 -16.30 -37.41
CA LEU A 729 12.76 -15.55 -36.65
C LEU A 729 13.16 -16.31 -35.39
N ASN A 730 14.46 -16.41 -35.14
CA ASN A 730 14.98 -17.05 -33.93
C ASN A 730 15.75 -16.02 -33.10
N LEU A 731 15.58 -16.08 -31.78
CA LEU A 731 16.28 -15.23 -30.83
C LEU A 731 17.47 -15.99 -30.25
N ILE A 732 18.65 -15.41 -30.38
CA ILE A 732 19.89 -15.98 -29.88
C ILE A 732 20.34 -15.21 -28.65
N THR A 733 20.67 -15.93 -27.58
CA THR A 733 21.30 -15.37 -26.38
C THR A 733 22.61 -16.08 -26.09
N LEU A 734 23.55 -15.35 -25.49
CA LEU A 734 24.92 -15.81 -25.28
C LEU A 734 25.29 -15.70 -23.80
N LYS A 735 25.98 -16.74 -23.32
CA LYS A 735 26.74 -16.72 -22.08
C LYS A 735 28.20 -17.00 -22.37
N VAL A 736 29.08 -16.43 -21.56
CA VAL A 736 30.52 -16.58 -21.70
C VAL A 736 31.13 -16.95 -20.35
N ARG A 737 32.23 -17.69 -20.36
CA ARG A 737 33.03 -17.93 -19.16
C ARG A 737 34.45 -17.43 -19.36
N SER A 738 35.09 -16.98 -18.29
CA SER A 738 36.50 -16.60 -18.29
C SER A 738 37.40 -17.85 -18.38
N VAL A 739 38.63 -17.69 -18.88
CA VAL A 739 39.61 -18.79 -18.93
C VAL A 739 39.86 -19.36 -17.54
N GLY A 740 39.61 -20.66 -17.36
CA GLY A 740 39.84 -21.37 -16.10
C GLY A 740 38.72 -21.27 -15.06
N GLU A 741 37.65 -20.51 -15.33
CA GLU A 741 36.45 -20.43 -14.49
C GLU A 741 35.37 -21.37 -15.01
N GLN A 742 34.58 -21.95 -14.11
CA GLN A 742 33.49 -22.86 -14.47
C GLN A 742 32.14 -22.13 -14.66
N ASP A 743 32.01 -20.92 -14.12
CA ASP A 743 30.74 -20.20 -14.07
C ASP A 743 30.45 -19.47 -15.40
N TRP A 744 29.20 -19.58 -15.84
CA TRP A 744 28.69 -18.89 -17.02
C TRP A 744 28.17 -17.50 -16.67
N THR A 745 28.56 -16.50 -17.44
CA THR A 745 28.17 -15.10 -17.29
C THR A 745 27.29 -14.68 -18.46
N GLN A 746 26.11 -14.13 -18.18
CA GLN A 746 25.19 -13.62 -19.19
C GLN A 746 25.71 -12.30 -19.76
N LEU A 747 25.56 -12.10 -21.07
CA LEU A 747 25.84 -10.81 -21.68
C LEU A 747 24.69 -9.82 -21.42
N SER A 748 24.95 -8.79 -20.62
CA SER A 748 24.04 -7.65 -20.38
C SER A 748 24.82 -6.37 -20.09
N ASN A 749 24.18 -5.22 -20.28
CA ASN A 749 24.79 -3.92 -19.98
C ASN A 749 24.57 -3.53 -18.51
N ALA A 750 25.04 -2.35 -18.09
CA ALA A 750 24.91 -1.87 -16.71
C ALA A 750 23.45 -1.72 -16.21
N ARG A 751 22.48 -1.64 -17.14
CA ARG A 751 21.03 -1.54 -16.88
C ARG A 751 20.30 -2.88 -16.93
N ASP A 752 21.04 -3.98 -17.07
CA ASP A 752 20.52 -5.34 -17.30
C ASP A 752 19.79 -5.52 -18.64
N ASP A 753 20.02 -4.62 -19.60
CA ASP A 753 19.51 -4.82 -20.95
C ASP A 753 20.26 -6.01 -21.60
N VAL A 754 19.52 -6.95 -22.17
CA VAL A 754 20.05 -8.22 -22.65
C VAL A 754 20.72 -8.05 -24.01
N TYR A 755 21.90 -8.66 -24.20
CA TYR A 755 22.49 -8.83 -25.54
C TYR A 755 21.87 -10.08 -26.18
N ALA A 756 20.85 -9.86 -27.01
CA ALA A 756 20.24 -10.88 -27.85
C ALA A 756 20.43 -10.55 -29.33
N PHE A 757 20.41 -11.57 -30.18
CA PHE A 757 20.74 -11.44 -31.60
C PHE A 757 19.70 -12.12 -32.47
N PRO A 758 19.29 -11.51 -33.61
CA PRO A 758 18.34 -12.13 -34.50
C PRO A 758 19.02 -13.19 -35.38
N LEU A 759 18.37 -14.32 -35.59
CA LEU A 759 18.71 -15.30 -36.61
C LEU A 759 17.50 -15.50 -37.54
N ILE A 760 17.59 -14.93 -38.73
CA ILE A 760 16.53 -15.01 -39.74
C ILE A 760 16.70 -16.34 -40.47
N ALA A 761 15.72 -17.21 -40.36
CA ALA A 761 15.75 -18.51 -41.02
C ALA A 761 15.64 -18.41 -42.56
N GLY A 762 16.05 -19.49 -43.24
CA GLY A 762 15.87 -19.61 -44.70
C GLY A 762 14.42 -19.90 -45.12
N THR A 763 13.60 -20.43 -44.22
CA THR A 763 12.21 -20.84 -44.48
C THR A 763 11.20 -20.04 -43.65
N ALA A 764 10.13 -19.57 -44.30
CA ALA A 764 9.05 -18.85 -43.64
C ALA A 764 8.17 -19.78 -42.78
N VAL A 765 7.69 -19.28 -41.64
CA VAL A 765 6.75 -19.99 -40.73
C VAL A 765 5.35 -19.45 -40.92
N GLU A 766 4.35 -20.34 -40.89
CA GLU A 766 2.93 -19.98 -40.89
C GLU A 766 2.58 -19.05 -39.72
N ALA A 767 1.76 -18.04 -39.99
CA ALA A 767 1.30 -17.13 -38.96
C ALA A 767 0.39 -17.86 -37.96
N THR A 768 0.83 -17.90 -36.70
CA THR A 768 0.03 -18.45 -35.61
C THR A 768 -0.10 -17.43 -34.50
N GLY A 769 -1.17 -17.53 -33.72
CA GLY A 769 -1.34 -16.69 -32.54
C GLY A 769 -0.26 -16.94 -31.47
N SER A 770 0.27 -18.16 -31.38
CA SER A 770 1.39 -18.48 -30.48
C SER A 770 2.67 -17.76 -30.89
N ALA A 771 2.99 -17.73 -32.18
CA ALA A 771 4.15 -16.99 -32.69
C ALA A 771 4.04 -15.49 -32.40
N LEU A 772 2.84 -14.90 -32.56
CA LEU A 772 2.61 -13.50 -32.20
C LEU A 772 2.80 -13.26 -30.68
N ASN A 773 2.31 -14.15 -29.82
CA ASN A 773 2.50 -14.04 -28.37
C ASN A 773 3.97 -14.15 -27.96
N GLU A 774 4.73 -15.05 -28.59
CA GLU A 774 6.16 -15.22 -28.31
C GLU A 774 6.96 -13.98 -28.77
N LEU A 775 6.64 -13.42 -29.93
CA LEU A 775 7.25 -12.16 -30.38
C LEU A 775 6.89 -10.98 -29.47
N GLU A 776 5.67 -10.92 -28.94
CA GLU A 776 5.26 -9.92 -27.97
C GLU A 776 6.03 -10.08 -26.65
N ASP A 777 6.23 -11.31 -26.18
CA ASP A 777 7.11 -11.59 -25.05
C ASP A 777 8.53 -11.08 -25.32
N TRP A 778 9.10 -11.36 -26.52
CA TRP A 778 10.41 -10.86 -26.89
C TRP A 778 10.45 -9.34 -26.94
N LEU A 779 9.44 -8.69 -27.54
CA LEU A 779 9.31 -7.24 -27.59
C LEU A 779 9.03 -6.60 -26.23
N SER A 780 8.67 -7.36 -25.20
CA SER A 780 8.48 -6.85 -23.83
C SER A 780 9.78 -6.82 -23.00
N ARG A 781 10.86 -7.43 -23.50
CA ARG A 781 12.18 -7.47 -22.84
C ARG A 781 13.02 -6.23 -23.20
N CYS A 782 13.90 -5.81 -22.29
CA CYS A 782 14.88 -4.75 -22.55
C CYS A 782 16.13 -5.31 -23.24
N TYR A 783 16.54 -4.70 -24.37
CA TYR A 783 17.73 -5.08 -25.12
C TYR A 783 18.75 -3.96 -25.17
N ALA A 784 20.04 -4.33 -25.16
CA ALA A 784 21.12 -3.35 -25.19
C ALA A 784 21.04 -2.51 -26.49
N PRO A 785 21.32 -1.19 -26.44
CA PRO A 785 21.22 -0.32 -27.61
C PRO A 785 22.05 -0.82 -28.81
N GLU A 786 23.22 -1.41 -28.56
CA GLU A 786 24.12 -1.91 -29.60
C GLU A 786 23.48 -3.05 -30.42
N VAL A 787 22.72 -3.94 -29.77
CA VAL A 787 22.04 -5.05 -30.47
C VAL A 787 20.73 -4.59 -31.11
N TRP A 788 20.02 -3.66 -30.46
CA TRP A 788 18.77 -3.12 -30.96
C TRP A 788 18.98 -2.36 -32.26
N ASP A 789 19.91 -1.39 -32.24
CA ASP A 789 20.30 -0.59 -33.41
C ASP A 789 21.12 -1.43 -34.41
N GLY A 790 21.81 -2.48 -33.94
CA GLY A 790 22.60 -3.43 -34.74
C GLY A 790 21.80 -4.43 -35.59
N GLY A 791 20.46 -4.41 -35.51
CA GLY A 791 19.59 -5.16 -36.42
C GLY A 791 18.47 -5.96 -35.75
N LEU A 792 18.56 -6.22 -34.43
CA LEU A 792 17.52 -6.95 -33.69
C LEU A 792 16.18 -6.20 -33.75
N GLY A 793 16.19 -4.89 -33.45
CA GLY A 793 14.97 -4.08 -33.41
C GLY A 793 14.25 -4.10 -34.76
N LYS A 794 15.00 -3.94 -35.85
CA LYS A 794 14.44 -4.00 -37.21
C LYS A 794 13.87 -5.38 -37.55
N ALA A 795 14.55 -6.46 -37.18
CA ALA A 795 14.09 -7.82 -37.45
C ALA A 795 12.80 -8.15 -36.67
N LEU A 796 12.76 -7.84 -35.37
CA LEU A 796 11.59 -8.04 -34.52
C LEU A 796 10.40 -7.20 -35.01
N GLN A 797 10.59 -5.91 -35.26
CA GLN A 797 9.52 -5.02 -35.71
C GLN A 797 8.95 -5.45 -37.07
N HIS A 798 9.81 -5.84 -38.02
CA HIS A 798 9.36 -6.29 -39.33
C HIS A 798 8.56 -7.60 -39.25
N ARG A 799 9.06 -8.58 -38.48
CA ARG A 799 8.36 -9.86 -38.30
C ARG A 799 7.04 -9.67 -37.55
N TRP A 800 7.03 -8.83 -36.53
CA TRP A 800 5.83 -8.48 -35.77
C TRP A 800 4.76 -7.83 -36.65
N SER A 801 5.11 -6.81 -37.45
CA SER A 801 4.20 -6.16 -38.40
C SER A 801 3.61 -7.17 -39.39
N THR A 802 4.46 -8.04 -39.95
CA THR A 802 4.02 -9.11 -40.86
C THR A 802 3.04 -10.09 -40.18
N LEU A 803 3.30 -10.47 -38.93
CA LEU A 803 2.42 -11.37 -38.18
C LEU A 803 1.11 -10.71 -37.80
N VAL A 804 1.10 -9.44 -37.41
CA VAL A 804 -0.14 -8.69 -37.12
C VAL A 804 -1.04 -8.66 -38.35
N ASP A 805 -0.48 -8.34 -39.52
CA ASP A 805 -1.22 -8.34 -40.79
C ASP A 805 -1.77 -9.73 -41.12
N GLN A 806 -0.95 -10.78 -41.01
CA GLN A 806 -1.37 -12.15 -41.31
C GLN A 806 -2.41 -12.68 -40.32
N VAL A 807 -2.25 -12.40 -39.02
CA VAL A 807 -3.21 -12.79 -37.96
C VAL A 807 -4.53 -12.07 -38.15
N SER A 808 -4.54 -10.82 -38.64
CA SER A 808 -5.77 -10.07 -38.91
C SER A 808 -6.69 -10.75 -39.93
N LEU A 809 -6.11 -11.54 -40.84
CA LEU A 809 -6.82 -12.29 -41.88
C LEU A 809 -7.34 -13.65 -41.40
N LEU A 810 -6.90 -14.12 -40.22
CA LEU A 810 -7.34 -15.40 -39.66
C LEU A 810 -8.74 -15.28 -39.00
N PRO A 811 -9.53 -16.37 -38.95
CA PRO A 811 -10.77 -16.41 -38.18
C PRO A 811 -10.52 -16.08 -36.70
N GLY A 812 -11.24 -15.10 -36.15
CA GLY A 812 -11.04 -14.62 -34.77
C GLY A 812 -9.83 -13.70 -34.59
N GLY A 813 -9.10 -13.37 -35.67
CA GLY A 813 -7.90 -12.55 -35.64
C GLY A 813 -8.13 -11.14 -35.10
N THR A 814 -9.21 -10.47 -35.54
CA THR A 814 -9.58 -9.13 -35.05
C THR A 814 -9.83 -9.12 -33.55
N GLU A 815 -10.55 -10.11 -33.03
CA GLU A 815 -10.84 -10.25 -31.60
C GLU A 815 -9.55 -10.44 -30.80
N ARG A 816 -8.61 -11.25 -31.30
CA ARG A 816 -7.30 -11.45 -30.69
C ARG A 816 -6.45 -10.17 -30.69
N LEU A 817 -6.46 -9.43 -31.80
CA LEU A 817 -5.73 -8.17 -31.93
C LEU A 817 -6.32 -7.05 -31.05
N LEU A 818 -7.63 -7.04 -30.83
CA LEU A 818 -8.29 -6.16 -29.85
C LEU A 818 -7.85 -6.47 -28.42
N LEU A 819 -7.79 -7.74 -28.04
CA LEU A 819 -7.25 -8.14 -26.72
C LEU A 819 -5.78 -7.71 -26.57
N LEU A 820 -4.99 -7.93 -27.62
CA LEU A 820 -3.56 -7.59 -27.63
C LEU A 820 -3.31 -6.09 -27.49
N SER A 821 -4.14 -5.24 -28.12
CA SER A 821 -3.96 -3.78 -28.09
C SER A 821 -4.21 -3.14 -26.72
N LEU A 822 -4.79 -3.87 -25.77
CA LEU A 822 -5.13 -3.37 -24.43
C LEU A 822 -4.57 -4.23 -23.30
N GLN A 823 -3.61 -5.11 -23.58
CA GLN A 823 -3.00 -5.98 -22.57
C GLN A 823 -2.43 -5.19 -21.38
N GLU A 824 -2.64 -5.73 -20.18
CA GLU A 824 -2.34 -5.06 -18.91
C GLU A 824 -0.87 -5.09 -18.48
N ASN A 825 0.04 -5.69 -19.26
CA ASN A 825 1.46 -5.72 -18.91
C ASN A 825 1.94 -4.27 -18.73
N GLU A 826 2.29 -3.88 -17.50
CA GLU A 826 2.90 -2.59 -17.15
C GLU A 826 4.43 -2.80 -17.03
N PRO A 827 5.18 -2.99 -18.14
CA PRO A 827 6.63 -3.00 -18.08
C PRO A 827 7.14 -1.62 -17.67
N ASP A 828 8.35 -1.56 -17.09
CA ASP A 828 8.97 -0.29 -16.64
C ASP A 828 9.37 0.65 -17.80
N TRP A 829 9.13 0.23 -19.03
CA TRP A 829 9.42 0.95 -20.26
C TRP A 829 8.23 0.86 -21.22
N LEU A 830 7.92 1.91 -21.97
CA LEU A 830 6.77 1.92 -22.88
C LEU A 830 7.09 1.20 -24.20
N PRO A 831 6.44 0.06 -24.54
CA PRO A 831 6.73 -0.66 -25.77
C PRO A 831 6.54 0.21 -27.00
N MET A 832 7.49 0.15 -27.93
CA MET A 832 7.55 1.05 -29.09
C MET A 832 6.47 0.78 -30.15
N LEU A 833 5.89 -0.43 -30.15
CA LEU A 833 4.92 -0.86 -31.14
C LEU A 833 3.52 -0.92 -30.55
N HIS A 834 2.51 -0.66 -31.37
CA HIS A 834 1.12 -0.82 -31.01
C HIS A 834 0.35 -1.28 -32.24
N VAL A 835 -0.61 -2.20 -32.08
CA VAL A 835 -1.33 -2.86 -33.18
C VAL A 835 -1.96 -1.86 -34.17
N ILE A 836 -2.37 -0.68 -33.69
CA ILE A 836 -2.96 0.37 -34.54
C ILE A 836 -1.98 0.95 -35.58
N GLN A 837 -0.67 0.74 -35.42
CA GLN A 837 0.32 1.18 -36.40
C GLN A 837 0.13 0.42 -37.73
N GLU A 838 -0.21 -0.86 -37.65
CA GLU A 838 -0.49 -1.72 -38.79
C GLU A 838 -1.99 -1.71 -39.15
N ILE A 839 -2.87 -1.69 -38.14
CA ILE A 839 -4.33 -1.70 -38.31
C ILE A 839 -4.96 -0.46 -37.65
N PRO A 840 -4.89 0.73 -38.27
CA PRO A 840 -5.42 1.98 -37.70
C PRO A 840 -6.90 1.90 -37.33
N THR A 841 -7.65 1.09 -38.08
CA THR A 841 -9.10 0.95 -37.99
C THR A 841 -9.52 -0.16 -37.03
N LEU A 842 -8.60 -0.75 -36.25
CA LEU A 842 -8.87 -1.85 -35.32
C LEU A 842 -10.03 -1.52 -34.36
N PHE A 843 -10.01 -0.35 -33.72
CA PHE A 843 -11.08 0.08 -32.82
C PHE A 843 -12.35 0.57 -33.55
N ALA A 844 -12.31 0.69 -34.87
CA ALA A 844 -13.48 0.90 -35.72
C ALA A 844 -14.18 -0.40 -36.14
N ALA A 845 -13.63 -1.56 -35.75
CA ALA A 845 -14.24 -2.85 -36.00
C ALA A 845 -15.72 -2.90 -35.55
N PRO A 846 -16.56 -3.75 -36.19
CA PRO A 846 -17.96 -3.92 -35.81
C PRO A 846 -18.11 -4.31 -34.34
N SER A 847 -19.15 -3.80 -33.66
CA SER A 847 -19.34 -3.97 -32.22
C SER A 847 -19.31 -5.44 -31.77
N ILE A 848 -19.80 -6.38 -32.59
CA ILE A 848 -19.77 -7.83 -32.32
C ILE A 848 -18.36 -8.38 -32.02
N LYS A 849 -17.32 -7.78 -32.61
CA LYS A 849 -15.92 -8.19 -32.41
C LYS A 849 -15.41 -7.92 -30.99
N PHE A 850 -16.05 -7.02 -30.25
CA PHE A 850 -15.71 -6.76 -28.85
C PHE A 850 -16.19 -7.88 -27.89
N HIS A 851 -16.90 -8.91 -28.38
CA HIS A 851 -17.16 -10.12 -27.58
C HIS A 851 -15.86 -10.86 -27.19
N GLY A 852 -14.74 -10.62 -27.87
CA GLY A 852 -13.43 -11.16 -27.47
C GLY A 852 -13.02 -10.79 -26.04
N PHE A 853 -13.51 -9.67 -25.50
CA PHE A 853 -13.25 -9.25 -24.11
C PHE A 853 -14.05 -10.03 -23.06
N SER A 854 -14.96 -10.93 -23.46
CA SER A 854 -15.80 -11.70 -22.52
C SER A 854 -14.99 -12.66 -21.64
N SER A 855 -13.79 -13.06 -22.08
CA SER A 855 -12.87 -13.93 -21.35
C SER A 855 -11.67 -13.18 -20.75
N SER A 856 -11.70 -11.83 -20.73
CA SER A 856 -10.64 -11.03 -20.12
C SER A 856 -10.88 -10.81 -18.63
N ASN A 857 -9.80 -10.79 -17.84
CA ASN A 857 -9.84 -10.67 -16.38
C ASN A 857 -9.38 -9.28 -15.88
N GLY A 858 -9.11 -8.33 -16.79
CA GLY A 858 -8.61 -6.97 -16.51
C GLY A 858 -9.62 -5.86 -16.74
N ALA A 859 -9.14 -4.60 -16.73
CA ALA A 859 -9.96 -3.41 -16.95
C ALA A 859 -10.60 -3.36 -18.36
N ASP A 860 -9.96 -3.99 -19.32
CA ASP A 860 -10.38 -4.15 -20.70
C ASP A 860 -11.66 -5.01 -20.86
N ARG A 861 -12.00 -5.86 -19.88
CA ARG A 861 -13.24 -6.67 -19.91
C ARG A 861 -14.50 -5.83 -20.14
N ILE A 862 -14.50 -4.59 -19.63
CA ILE A 862 -15.65 -3.69 -19.72
C ILE A 862 -15.96 -3.30 -21.17
N LEU A 863 -15.00 -3.45 -22.09
CA LEU A 863 -15.23 -3.22 -23.51
C LEU A 863 -16.24 -4.20 -24.13
N ARG A 864 -16.55 -5.32 -23.47
CA ARG A 864 -17.69 -6.17 -23.86
C ARG A 864 -19.00 -5.37 -23.94
N VAL A 865 -19.15 -4.29 -23.16
CA VAL A 865 -20.30 -3.37 -23.22
C VAL A 865 -20.55 -2.85 -24.65
N ILE A 866 -19.50 -2.65 -25.46
CA ILE A 866 -19.64 -2.26 -26.87
C ILE A 866 -20.37 -3.33 -27.67
N ALA A 867 -20.01 -4.61 -27.48
CA ALA A 867 -20.67 -5.73 -28.15
C ALA A 867 -22.10 -5.91 -27.63
N ASP A 868 -22.29 -5.86 -26.31
CA ASP A 868 -23.60 -6.00 -25.67
C ASP A 868 -24.56 -4.87 -26.10
N ALA A 869 -24.07 -3.65 -26.34
CA ALA A 869 -24.87 -2.54 -26.85
C ALA A 869 -25.46 -2.80 -28.25
N SER A 870 -24.94 -3.78 -29.00
CA SER A 870 -25.47 -4.19 -30.29
C SER A 870 -26.58 -5.25 -30.20
N SER A 871 -26.67 -5.97 -29.09
CA SER A 871 -27.57 -7.12 -28.91
C SER A 871 -28.58 -6.95 -27.76
N ARG A 872 -28.32 -6.06 -26.80
CA ARG A 872 -29.15 -5.79 -25.61
C ARG A 872 -29.71 -4.37 -25.61
N ARG A 873 -30.69 -4.09 -24.73
CA ARG A 873 -31.18 -2.72 -24.53
C ARG A 873 -30.12 -1.93 -23.75
N LEU A 874 -29.99 -0.64 -24.02
CA LEU A 874 -29.01 0.23 -23.34
C LEU A 874 -29.13 0.23 -21.81
N ARG A 875 -30.32 -0.02 -21.27
CA ARG A 875 -30.57 -0.11 -19.82
C ARG A 875 -30.08 -1.42 -19.19
N ASP A 876 -29.91 -2.46 -20.00
CA ASP A 876 -29.50 -3.82 -19.58
C ASP A 876 -27.97 -4.01 -19.74
N LEU A 877 -27.26 -2.91 -20.01
CA LEU A 877 -25.80 -2.89 -20.12
C LEU A 877 -25.18 -2.61 -18.75
N ASP A 878 -23.95 -3.09 -18.57
CA ASP A 878 -23.13 -2.86 -17.37
C ASP A 878 -22.60 -1.40 -17.34
N LEU A 879 -23.51 -0.42 -17.30
CA LEU A 879 -23.21 1.02 -17.17
C LEU A 879 -23.46 1.49 -15.74
N SER A 880 -22.68 2.46 -15.29
CA SER A 880 -22.85 3.07 -13.98
C SER A 880 -24.25 3.70 -13.83
N PRO A 881 -24.93 3.56 -12.68
CA PRO A 881 -26.21 4.23 -12.45
C PRO A 881 -26.14 5.75 -12.68
N MET A 882 -25.00 6.36 -12.38
CA MET A 882 -24.76 7.78 -12.63
C MET A 882 -24.69 8.11 -14.11
N ALA A 883 -24.13 7.21 -14.93
CA ALA A 883 -24.11 7.38 -16.38
C ALA A 883 -25.53 7.35 -16.98
N MET A 884 -26.45 6.59 -16.38
CA MET A 884 -27.86 6.57 -16.82
C MET A 884 -28.53 7.94 -16.71
N LEU A 885 -28.11 8.79 -15.76
CA LEU A 885 -28.65 10.15 -15.60
C LEU A 885 -28.25 11.09 -16.75
N ALA A 886 -27.26 10.72 -17.57
CA ALA A 886 -26.87 11.48 -18.75
C ALA A 886 -27.83 11.27 -19.94
N PHE A 887 -28.83 10.40 -19.82
CA PHE A 887 -29.95 10.31 -20.77
C PHE A 887 -31.06 11.29 -20.37
N PRO A 888 -31.45 12.26 -21.20
CA PRO A 888 -32.52 13.20 -20.89
C PRO A 888 -33.87 12.53 -20.59
N ASN A 889 -34.12 11.34 -21.13
CA ASN A 889 -35.34 10.57 -20.91
C ASN A 889 -35.18 9.45 -19.86
N ALA A 890 -34.11 9.43 -19.06
CA ALA A 890 -33.85 8.36 -18.09
C ALA A 890 -35.03 8.08 -17.16
N ARG A 891 -35.64 9.13 -16.59
CA ARG A 891 -36.82 8.99 -15.68
C ARG A 891 -38.03 8.37 -16.38
N GLN A 892 -38.30 8.75 -17.63
CA GLN A 892 -39.42 8.20 -18.41
C GLN A 892 -39.13 6.75 -18.83
N ALA A 893 -37.89 6.45 -19.21
CA ALA A 893 -37.44 5.10 -19.56
C ALA A 893 -37.55 4.11 -18.38
N ASP A 894 -37.26 4.60 -17.17
CA ASP A 894 -37.37 3.85 -15.92
C ASP A 894 -38.84 3.62 -15.53
N MET A 895 -39.66 4.68 -15.47
CA MET A 895 -41.06 4.59 -15.03
C MET A 895 -41.99 3.92 -16.05
N ALA A 896 -41.80 4.16 -17.35
CA ALA A 896 -42.74 3.75 -18.40
C ALA A 896 -42.17 2.66 -19.33
N GLY A 897 -40.97 2.15 -19.06
CA GLY A 897 -40.36 1.11 -19.88
C GLY A 897 -39.87 1.59 -21.26
N GLU A 898 -39.78 2.90 -21.52
CA GLU A 898 -39.35 3.46 -22.81
C GLU A 898 -37.85 3.29 -23.11
N LYS A 899 -37.45 3.17 -24.38
CA LYS A 899 -36.02 3.05 -24.74
C LYS A 899 -35.24 4.32 -24.33
N LEU A 900 -34.05 4.14 -23.75
CA LEU A 900 -33.11 5.24 -23.49
C LEU A 900 -32.67 5.88 -24.81
N ARG A 901 -32.66 7.22 -24.88
CA ARG A 901 -32.37 8.00 -26.10
C ARG A 901 -31.52 9.23 -25.78
N ASN A 902 -30.75 9.69 -26.77
CA ASN A 902 -29.98 10.93 -26.73
C ASN A 902 -29.01 11.04 -25.55
N PHE A 903 -28.16 10.03 -25.35
CA PHE A 903 -27.10 10.08 -24.33
C PHE A 903 -26.23 11.34 -24.49
N ARG A 904 -25.98 12.07 -23.39
CA ARG A 904 -25.19 13.31 -23.39
C ARG A 904 -23.94 13.19 -22.52
N PRO A 905 -22.78 12.82 -23.10
CA PRO A 905 -21.52 12.70 -22.35
C PRO A 905 -21.11 13.98 -21.62
N SER A 906 -21.45 15.16 -22.14
CA SER A 906 -21.19 16.47 -21.52
C SER A 906 -21.92 16.70 -20.20
N SER A 907 -22.92 15.89 -19.86
CA SER A 907 -23.63 15.98 -18.58
C SER A 907 -22.91 15.21 -17.45
N LEU A 908 -22.00 14.29 -17.79
CA LEU A 908 -21.30 13.44 -16.82
C LEU A 908 -20.45 14.24 -15.81
N PRO A 909 -19.68 15.29 -16.17
CA PRO A 909 -18.91 16.05 -15.18
C PRO A 909 -19.77 16.68 -14.09
N VAL A 910 -20.94 17.22 -14.46
CA VAL A 910 -21.89 17.82 -13.50
C VAL A 910 -22.48 16.73 -12.61
N ILE A 911 -22.84 15.57 -13.17
CA ILE A 911 -23.36 14.44 -12.40
C ILE A 911 -22.30 13.95 -11.40
N PHE A 912 -21.05 13.78 -11.85
CA PHE A 912 -19.94 13.32 -11.01
C PHE A 912 -19.60 14.29 -9.88
N SER A 913 -19.80 15.59 -10.07
CA SER A 913 -19.53 16.62 -9.05
C SER A 913 -20.44 16.56 -7.82
N THR A 914 -21.51 15.75 -7.85
CA THR A 914 -22.45 15.61 -6.74
C THR A 914 -22.00 14.62 -5.66
N MET A 915 -20.88 13.93 -5.85
CA MET A 915 -20.37 12.95 -4.88
C MET A 915 -19.59 13.59 -3.72
N ALA A 916 -19.85 13.11 -2.49
CA ALA A 916 -19.16 13.55 -1.29
C ALA A 916 -17.73 12.98 -1.17
N GLU A 917 -17.47 11.81 -1.75
CA GLU A 917 -16.18 11.11 -1.68
C GLU A 917 -15.73 10.66 -3.07
N LYS A 918 -14.42 10.79 -3.35
CA LYS A 918 -13.82 10.25 -4.57
C LYS A 918 -13.42 8.79 -4.32
N PRO A 919 -13.91 7.83 -5.11
CA PRO A 919 -13.54 6.42 -4.97
C PRO A 919 -12.04 6.23 -5.24
N SER A 920 -11.39 5.34 -4.49
CA SER A 920 -9.93 5.14 -4.52
C SER A 920 -9.42 4.31 -5.70
N GLU A 921 -10.27 3.49 -6.32
CA GLU A 921 -9.93 2.61 -7.45
C GLU A 921 -11.18 2.33 -8.31
N TRP A 922 -11.01 2.16 -9.62
CA TRP A 922 -12.04 1.63 -10.54
C TRP A 922 -11.87 0.13 -10.73
N LEU A 923 -12.96 -0.60 -10.54
CA LEU A 923 -12.97 -2.07 -10.49
C LEU A 923 -13.33 -2.72 -11.83
N ALA A 924 -13.53 -1.89 -12.85
CA ALA A 924 -13.91 -2.31 -14.20
C ALA A 924 -15.14 -3.21 -14.25
N LYS A 925 -16.16 -2.90 -13.45
CA LYS A 925 -17.42 -3.65 -13.41
C LYS A 925 -18.54 -2.95 -14.13
N ASP A 926 -18.64 -1.66 -13.91
CA ASP A 926 -19.50 -0.78 -14.66
C ASP A 926 -18.66 0.19 -15.51
N ALA A 927 -19.21 0.54 -16.67
CA ALA A 927 -18.62 1.53 -17.55
C ALA A 927 -19.18 2.93 -17.22
N LEU A 928 -18.39 3.96 -17.57
CA LEU A 928 -18.82 5.35 -17.53
C LEU A 928 -19.14 5.91 -16.13
N GLY A 929 -18.61 5.30 -15.07
CA GLY A 929 -18.69 5.81 -13.70
C GLY A 929 -17.67 6.92 -13.39
N PRO A 930 -17.88 7.67 -12.28
CA PRO A 930 -16.92 8.68 -11.81
C PRO A 930 -15.58 8.07 -11.39
N ASP A 931 -15.60 6.86 -10.82
CA ASP A 931 -14.44 6.04 -10.51
C ASP A 931 -13.62 5.69 -11.77
N HIS A 932 -14.28 5.26 -12.84
CA HIS A 932 -13.66 4.96 -14.13
C HIS A 932 -12.93 6.18 -14.69
N ALA A 933 -13.61 7.33 -14.76
CA ALA A 933 -13.02 8.56 -15.27
C ALA A 933 -11.84 9.04 -14.41
N TRP A 934 -12.00 9.05 -13.08
CA TRP A 934 -10.98 9.54 -12.17
C TRP A 934 -9.75 8.62 -12.10
N THR A 935 -9.97 7.31 -12.00
CA THR A 935 -8.89 6.31 -11.97
C THR A 935 -8.12 6.32 -13.29
N GLY A 936 -8.81 6.38 -14.43
CA GLY A 936 -8.15 6.41 -15.73
C GLY A 936 -7.25 7.64 -15.92
N LEU A 937 -7.67 8.81 -15.44
CA LEU A 937 -6.85 10.02 -15.48
C LEU A 937 -5.62 9.92 -14.57
N ASN A 938 -5.78 9.40 -13.35
CA ASN A 938 -4.66 9.23 -12.41
C ASN A 938 -3.64 8.21 -12.94
N LEU A 939 -4.10 7.11 -13.53
CA LEU A 939 -3.21 6.13 -14.17
C LEU A 939 -2.46 6.71 -15.37
N LEU A 940 -3.13 7.55 -16.18
CA LEU A 940 -2.47 8.29 -17.26
C LEU A 940 -1.34 9.20 -16.71
N ARG A 941 -1.63 9.99 -15.67
CA ARG A 941 -0.64 10.85 -15.01
C ARG A 941 0.53 10.02 -14.48
N ASP A 942 0.22 8.93 -13.76
CA ASP A 942 1.20 8.01 -13.20
C ASP A 942 2.13 7.43 -14.26
N ARG A 943 1.61 6.97 -15.40
CA ARG A 943 2.41 6.35 -16.46
C ARG A 943 3.26 7.37 -17.21
N ILE A 944 2.76 8.59 -17.44
CA ILE A 944 3.54 9.69 -18.02
C ILE A 944 4.75 10.02 -17.15
N GLU A 945 4.56 10.08 -15.83
CA GLU A 945 5.64 10.31 -14.87
C GLU A 945 6.59 9.11 -14.76
N THR A 946 6.07 7.87 -14.74
CA THR A 946 6.87 6.63 -14.64
C THR A 946 7.87 6.50 -15.77
N HIS A 947 7.42 6.71 -17.00
CA HIS A 947 8.25 6.54 -18.19
C HIS A 947 9.04 7.79 -18.56
N GLU A 948 9.04 8.81 -17.70
CA GLU A 948 9.73 10.10 -17.89
C GLU A 948 9.52 10.73 -19.27
N ILE A 949 8.33 10.54 -19.87
CA ILE A 949 8.05 10.96 -21.25
C ILE A 949 8.16 12.48 -21.41
N LEU A 950 8.08 13.23 -20.30
CA LEU A 950 8.14 14.69 -20.26
C LEU A 950 9.34 15.25 -19.46
N GLY A 951 10.34 14.42 -19.09
CA GLY A 951 11.45 14.79 -18.18
C GLY A 951 12.74 15.31 -18.85
N ALA A 952 13.54 16.10 -18.09
CA ALA A 952 14.79 16.77 -18.52
C ALA A 952 16.06 16.09 -17.97
N GLY A 953 16.36 14.86 -18.39
CA GLY A 953 17.59 14.14 -18.06
C GLY A 953 18.37 13.71 -19.30
N GLU A 954 19.68 13.43 -19.17
CA GLU A 954 20.70 13.27 -20.23
C GLU A 954 20.38 12.33 -21.42
N ALA A 955 19.31 11.54 -21.40
CA ALA A 955 18.68 10.94 -22.59
C ALA A 955 17.90 11.97 -23.46
N GLU A 956 18.28 13.24 -23.31
CA GLU A 956 17.50 14.44 -23.58
C GLU A 956 17.16 14.60 -25.07
N ALA A 957 17.97 14.11 -26.00
CA ALA A 957 17.72 14.30 -27.43
C ALA A 957 16.61 13.39 -28.00
N ARG A 958 16.64 12.07 -27.69
CA ARG A 958 15.66 11.10 -28.22
C ARG A 958 14.33 11.18 -27.46
N MET A 959 14.37 11.36 -26.13
CA MET A 959 13.16 11.49 -25.30
C MET A 959 12.44 12.83 -25.52
N SER A 960 13.19 13.95 -25.68
CA SER A 960 12.59 15.25 -26.05
C SER A 960 11.92 15.21 -27.41
N LEU A 961 12.50 14.50 -28.40
CA LEU A 961 11.90 14.35 -29.71
C LEU A 961 10.61 13.53 -29.66
N ARG A 962 10.60 12.40 -28.94
CA ARG A 962 9.40 11.54 -28.75
C ARG A 962 8.28 12.32 -28.05
N SER A 963 8.62 13.02 -26.97
CA SER A 963 7.73 13.92 -26.23
C SER A 963 7.14 15.02 -27.12
N ALA A 964 7.98 15.65 -27.93
CA ALA A 964 7.57 16.70 -28.85
C ALA A 964 6.69 16.17 -29.99
N GLU A 965 7.01 15.01 -30.55
CA GLU A 965 6.19 14.35 -31.58
C GLU A 965 4.82 13.94 -31.02
N MET A 966 4.77 13.40 -29.80
CA MET A 966 3.52 13.06 -29.12
C MET A 966 2.68 14.32 -28.87
N ASN A 967 3.23 15.35 -28.23
CA ASN A 967 2.50 16.60 -27.96
C ASN A 967 2.01 17.29 -29.24
N ARG A 968 2.82 17.31 -30.32
CA ARG A 968 2.41 17.80 -31.64
C ARG A 968 1.26 16.99 -32.21
N THR A 969 1.32 15.66 -32.08
CA THR A 969 0.26 14.76 -32.53
C THR A 969 -1.01 14.95 -31.71
N SER A 970 -0.92 15.03 -30.38
CA SER A 970 -2.05 15.27 -29.49
C SER A 970 -2.77 16.57 -29.87
N PHE A 971 -2.02 17.66 -30.10
CA PHE A 971 -2.59 18.93 -30.55
C PHE A 971 -3.19 18.86 -31.98
N ALA A 972 -2.61 18.04 -32.86
CA ALA A 972 -3.10 17.88 -34.22
C ALA A 972 -4.41 17.09 -34.30
N LEU A 973 -4.64 16.18 -33.36
CA LEU A 973 -5.84 15.35 -33.24
C LEU A 973 -7.01 16.04 -32.53
N GLN A 974 -6.83 17.27 -32.01
CA GLN A 974 -7.92 18.00 -31.39
C GLN A 974 -8.95 18.48 -32.41
N GLU A 975 -10.22 18.24 -32.11
CA GLU A 975 -11.35 18.67 -32.91
C GLU A 975 -12.47 19.22 -32.01
N PRO A 976 -13.36 20.11 -32.50
CA PRO A 976 -14.44 20.69 -31.70
C PRO A 976 -15.38 19.66 -31.05
N ILE A 977 -15.44 18.43 -31.57
CA ILE A 977 -16.27 17.34 -31.05
C ILE A 977 -15.93 16.92 -29.60
N ILE A 978 -14.77 17.33 -29.08
CA ILE A 978 -14.37 17.06 -27.69
C ILE A 978 -15.04 18.00 -26.68
N LEU A 979 -15.63 19.12 -27.12
CA LEU A 979 -16.31 20.08 -26.25
C LEU A 979 -17.54 19.46 -25.55
N ASP A 980 -18.11 18.41 -26.15
CA ASP A 980 -19.26 17.68 -25.61
C ASP A 980 -18.85 16.43 -24.81
N ARG A 981 -17.58 16.30 -24.40
CA ARG A 981 -17.05 15.13 -23.67
C ARG A 981 -16.80 15.42 -22.20
N CYS A 982 -16.77 14.36 -21.40
CA CYS A 982 -16.38 14.40 -19.99
C CYS A 982 -14.84 14.43 -19.89
N LEU A 983 -14.26 15.62 -19.83
CA LEU A 983 -12.81 15.83 -19.72
C LEU A 983 -12.43 16.36 -18.33
N SER A 984 -11.20 16.10 -17.91
CA SER A 984 -10.63 16.66 -16.69
C SER A 984 -10.48 18.19 -16.73
N THR A 985 -10.39 18.83 -15.56
CA THR A 985 -10.15 20.28 -15.45
C THR A 985 -8.66 20.59 -15.65
N GLU A 986 -8.35 21.57 -16.50
CA GLU A 986 -6.96 22.02 -16.73
C GLU A 986 -6.36 22.60 -15.44
N ASN A 987 -5.24 22.05 -15.00
CA ASN A 987 -4.37 22.58 -13.95
C ASN A 987 -3.04 23.00 -14.59
N GLU A 988 -2.41 24.09 -14.12
CA GLU A 988 -1.18 24.65 -14.72
C GLU A 988 -0.02 23.63 -14.77
N ASN A 989 -0.02 22.63 -13.90
CA ASN A 989 1.00 21.58 -13.83
C ASN A 989 0.72 20.34 -14.72
N ASP A 990 -0.46 20.23 -15.36
CA ASP A 990 -0.95 19.00 -16.04
C ASP A 990 -1.22 19.17 -17.55
N THR A 991 -0.69 20.21 -18.19
CA THR A 991 -1.04 20.56 -19.59
C THR A 991 -0.90 19.39 -20.56
N SER A 992 0.19 18.61 -20.48
CA SER A 992 0.43 17.48 -21.39
C SER A 992 -0.51 16.30 -21.15
N VAL A 993 -0.86 16.01 -19.88
CA VAL A 993 -1.84 14.98 -19.51
C VAL A 993 -3.17 15.29 -20.18
N HIS A 994 -3.59 16.55 -20.10
CA HIS A 994 -4.86 17.00 -20.66
C HIS A 994 -4.85 17.02 -22.20
N LEU A 995 -3.71 17.35 -22.83
CA LEU A 995 -3.56 17.23 -24.29
C LEU A 995 -3.73 15.78 -24.76
N ILE A 996 -3.15 14.82 -24.03
CA ILE A 996 -3.25 13.39 -24.35
C ILE A 996 -4.67 12.88 -24.15
N GLU A 997 -5.32 13.22 -23.03
CA GLU A 997 -6.74 12.90 -22.76
C GLU A 997 -7.64 13.37 -23.92
N LYS A 998 -7.51 14.64 -24.32
CA LYS A 998 -8.27 15.21 -25.45
C LYS A 998 -8.03 14.44 -26.76
N ALA A 999 -6.79 14.07 -27.04
CA ALA A 999 -6.44 13.33 -28.26
C ALA A 999 -7.03 11.91 -28.26
N LEU A 1000 -6.95 11.21 -27.13
CA LEU A 1000 -7.56 9.89 -26.94
C LEU A 1000 -9.07 9.95 -27.09
N ALA A 1001 -9.72 10.98 -26.52
CA ALA A 1001 -11.15 11.21 -26.68
C ALA A 1001 -11.54 11.40 -28.16
N THR A 1002 -10.82 12.23 -28.92
CA THR A 1002 -11.10 12.38 -30.36
C THR A 1002 -10.93 11.06 -31.11
N PHE A 1003 -9.83 10.35 -30.88
CA PHE A 1003 -9.53 9.11 -31.59
C PHE A 1003 -10.59 8.03 -31.29
N ALA A 1004 -11.04 7.92 -30.04
CA ALA A 1004 -12.12 7.02 -29.64
C ALA A 1004 -13.44 7.33 -30.35
N VAL A 1005 -13.81 8.61 -30.44
CA VAL A 1005 -15.03 9.04 -31.14
C VAL A 1005 -14.97 8.71 -32.63
N ARG A 1006 -13.88 9.07 -33.30
CA ARG A 1006 -13.69 8.76 -34.74
C ARG A 1006 -13.65 7.26 -35.00
N SER A 1007 -13.06 6.49 -34.10
CA SER A 1007 -13.10 5.02 -34.16
C SER A 1007 -14.53 4.49 -34.19
N ARG A 1008 -15.44 5.03 -33.36
CA ARG A 1008 -16.84 4.56 -33.38
C ARG A 1008 -17.69 5.07 -34.52
N GLU A 1009 -17.32 6.18 -35.15
CA GLU A 1009 -17.94 6.64 -36.40
C GLU A 1009 -17.66 5.69 -37.57
N GLY A 1010 -16.42 5.21 -37.71
CA GLY A 1010 -16.05 4.18 -38.68
C GLY A 1010 -14.63 4.33 -39.22
N ALA A 1011 -14.22 3.37 -40.07
CA ALA A 1011 -12.88 3.31 -40.64
C ALA A 1011 -12.49 4.59 -41.42
N GLU A 1012 -13.39 5.10 -42.26
CA GLU A 1012 -13.17 6.32 -43.05
C GLU A 1012 -12.90 7.56 -42.17
N ALA A 1013 -13.59 7.66 -41.04
CA ALA A 1013 -13.42 8.77 -40.10
C ALA A 1013 -12.04 8.72 -39.41
N VAL A 1014 -11.55 7.52 -39.08
CA VAL A 1014 -10.20 7.31 -38.56
C VAL A 1014 -9.14 7.68 -39.60
N GLU A 1015 -9.27 7.19 -40.83
CA GLU A 1015 -8.31 7.48 -41.90
C GLU A 1015 -8.24 8.99 -42.20
N ALA A 1016 -9.40 9.66 -42.25
CA ALA A 1016 -9.47 11.10 -42.45
C ALA A 1016 -8.83 11.89 -41.31
N LEU A 1017 -9.01 11.45 -40.06
CA LEU A 1017 -8.37 12.06 -38.88
C LEU A 1017 -6.83 11.95 -38.97
N ILE A 1018 -6.32 10.74 -39.25
CA ILE A 1018 -4.88 10.49 -39.34
C ILE A 1018 -4.25 11.25 -40.51
N GLU A 1019 -4.93 11.32 -41.66
CA GLU A 1019 -4.45 12.10 -42.80
C GLU A 1019 -4.40 13.60 -42.50
N ARG A 1020 -5.41 14.12 -41.81
CA ARG A 1020 -5.44 15.53 -41.41
C ARG A 1020 -4.33 15.85 -40.40
N ALA A 1021 -4.13 14.98 -39.40
CA ALA A 1021 -3.07 15.14 -38.42
C ALA A 1021 -1.68 15.08 -39.08
N SER A 1022 -1.48 14.16 -40.03
CA SER A 1022 -0.26 14.07 -40.84
C SER A 1022 0.00 15.37 -41.63
N LYS A 1023 -1.01 15.92 -42.32
CA LYS A 1023 -0.90 17.20 -43.04
C LYS A 1023 -0.61 18.39 -42.10
N LYS A 1024 -1.24 18.44 -40.92
CA LYS A 1024 -1.10 19.54 -39.94
C LYS A 1024 0.26 19.54 -39.25
N THR A 1025 0.86 18.37 -39.02
CA THR A 1025 2.15 18.23 -38.32
C THR A 1025 3.35 18.10 -39.26
N GLY A 1026 3.14 17.72 -40.53
CA GLY A 1026 4.20 17.34 -41.46
C GLY A 1026 4.81 15.96 -41.18
N LEU A 1027 4.26 15.19 -40.23
CA LEU A 1027 4.72 13.84 -39.90
C LEU A 1027 4.07 12.81 -40.82
N SER A 1028 4.76 11.69 -41.07
CA SER A 1028 4.18 10.55 -41.80
C SER A 1028 3.00 9.92 -41.04
N LYS A 1029 2.06 9.28 -41.74
CA LYS A 1029 0.93 8.56 -41.12
C LYS A 1029 1.39 7.55 -40.06
N GLY A 1030 2.48 6.81 -40.34
CA GLY A 1030 3.07 5.87 -39.38
C GLY A 1030 3.54 6.52 -38.07
N LYS A 1031 4.20 7.68 -38.14
CA LYS A 1031 4.62 8.43 -36.93
C LYS A 1031 3.44 8.93 -36.09
N ILE A 1032 2.36 9.37 -36.74
CA ILE A 1032 1.12 9.75 -36.06
C ILE A 1032 0.53 8.55 -35.34
N LEU A 1033 0.41 7.40 -36.01
CA LEU A 1033 -0.12 6.18 -35.42
C LEU A 1033 0.73 5.63 -34.28
N ALA A 1034 2.06 5.75 -34.39
CA ALA A 1034 2.97 5.41 -33.30
C ALA A 1034 2.68 6.27 -32.07
N SER A 1035 2.55 7.58 -32.23
CA SER A 1035 2.19 8.50 -31.13
C SER A 1035 0.80 8.18 -30.54
N VAL A 1036 -0.19 7.83 -31.37
CA VAL A 1036 -1.52 7.41 -30.88
C VAL A 1036 -1.43 6.11 -30.09
N GLY A 1037 -0.62 5.14 -30.55
CA GLY A 1037 -0.44 3.87 -29.86
C GLY A 1037 0.20 4.05 -28.50
N GLU A 1038 1.20 4.94 -28.41
CA GLU A 1038 1.81 5.33 -27.14
C GLU A 1038 0.81 6.00 -26.20
N MET A 1039 0.00 6.94 -26.71
CA MET A 1039 -1.05 7.57 -25.93
C MET A 1039 -2.06 6.54 -25.39
N ILE A 1040 -2.47 5.54 -26.19
CA ILE A 1040 -3.38 4.48 -25.74
C ILE A 1040 -2.72 3.63 -24.64
N ARG A 1041 -1.44 3.28 -24.76
CA ARG A 1041 -0.72 2.55 -23.70
C ARG A 1041 -0.64 3.36 -22.40
N LEU A 1042 -0.46 4.68 -22.48
CA LEU A 1042 -0.42 5.55 -21.31
C LEU A 1042 -1.79 5.73 -20.67
N GLY A 1043 -2.83 5.94 -21.48
CA GLY A 1043 -4.18 6.25 -21.04
C GLY A 1043 -5.22 5.22 -21.45
N ARG A 1044 -4.93 3.92 -21.30
CA ARG A 1044 -5.82 2.85 -21.79
C ARG A 1044 -7.21 2.94 -21.17
N GLU A 1045 -7.30 3.19 -19.86
CA GLU A 1045 -8.57 3.27 -19.14
C GLU A 1045 -9.39 4.48 -19.58
N ILE A 1046 -8.75 5.65 -19.74
CA ILE A 1046 -9.45 6.85 -20.21
C ILE A 1046 -9.85 6.73 -21.70
N PHE A 1047 -9.05 6.02 -22.51
CA PHE A 1047 -9.41 5.67 -23.88
C PHE A 1047 -10.63 4.74 -23.93
N ILE A 1048 -10.67 3.69 -23.09
CA ILE A 1048 -11.81 2.78 -22.92
C ILE A 1048 -13.07 3.56 -22.54
N PHE A 1049 -12.98 4.47 -21.56
CA PHE A 1049 -14.07 5.33 -21.13
C PHE A 1049 -14.68 6.09 -22.32
N HIS A 1050 -13.84 6.78 -23.10
CA HIS A 1050 -14.31 7.56 -24.25
C HIS A 1050 -14.81 6.69 -25.41
N LEU A 1051 -14.23 5.50 -25.61
CA LEU A 1051 -14.65 4.58 -26.66
C LEU A 1051 -16.05 4.02 -26.39
N ILE A 1052 -16.34 3.65 -25.15
CA ILE A 1052 -17.68 3.21 -24.72
C ILE A 1052 -18.66 4.38 -24.81
N ALA A 1053 -18.31 5.56 -24.30
CA ALA A 1053 -19.19 6.72 -24.36
C ALA A 1053 -19.60 7.07 -25.80
N ALA A 1054 -18.67 6.97 -26.76
CA ALA A 1054 -18.94 7.20 -28.18
C ALA A 1054 -19.87 6.13 -28.79
N GLU A 1055 -19.71 4.85 -28.43
CA GLU A 1055 -20.62 3.79 -28.90
C GLU A 1055 -22.03 3.96 -28.33
N ILE A 1056 -22.16 4.25 -27.02
CA ILE A 1056 -23.47 4.48 -26.40
C ILE A 1056 -24.16 5.69 -27.01
N GLU A 1057 -23.43 6.78 -27.24
CA GLU A 1057 -23.96 7.95 -27.93
C GLU A 1057 -24.49 7.57 -29.32
N LYS A 1058 -23.69 6.87 -30.14
CA LYS A 1058 -24.07 6.39 -31.48
C LYS A 1058 -25.35 5.56 -31.45
N ARG A 1059 -25.50 4.64 -30.48
CA ARG A 1059 -26.65 3.74 -30.33
C ARG A 1059 -27.89 4.41 -29.75
N SER A 1060 -27.71 5.50 -29.02
CA SER A 1060 -28.80 6.26 -28.39
C SER A 1060 -29.44 7.32 -29.32
N ARG A 1061 -28.83 7.59 -30.48
CA ARG A 1061 -29.41 8.46 -31.50
C ARG A 1061 -30.70 7.84 -32.05
N PRO A 1062 -31.74 8.66 -32.31
CA PRO A 1062 -33.08 8.19 -32.65
C PRO A 1062 -33.17 7.39 -33.95
#